data_AF-A0A7N5ZYQ1-F1
#
_entry.id   AF-A0A7N5ZYQ1-F1
#
_cell.length_a   1.000
_cell.length_b   1.000
_cell.length_c   1.000
_cell.angle_alpha   90.00
_cell.angle_beta   90.00
_cell.angle_gamma   90.00
#
_symmetry.space_group_name_H-M   'P 1'
#
loop_
_entity.id
_entity.type
_entity.pdbx_description
1 polymer ?
#
loop_
_entity_poly.entity_id
_entity_poly.type
_entity_poly.pdbx_seq_one_letter_code
_entity_poly.pdbx_strand_id
1 'polypeptide(L)'
;MVALCVLLTLRSCGAFTCPAICRCSADTFQCSRDTQLAPGMNSFTVGSYRRLTHLSLKQVPSHAFKQLINITVIEISQSDRITLIQRRAFLSLHSLAEISVQNINSLRIIEKGAFTDLPKLEYLSISNTGLLHFPDFSTISSFAPNLILEMADNMRINFIPANSFQGMTEEYVDMNLVRNGFKEIKSHAFNGTKLNTLILRDNKYLSYIQEDAFEGATGPSSMDVSSTSLSSLPPRGLRQVRFLKASSTFALKRLPPLDSLPELLEAELTYPSHCCAFHTWRRKQRESALKNFTKICDLSQTEIEPTADDANLLNEINFQYPDLEFDCLNNPFVKCTPKPDAFNPCEDLLGFPFLRFLTWLITVLAVMGNLAVLVILLISHHKLTISRFLMCNLAFADLCMGVYLMLIAFRDYLSRQEYYNHATDWQTGPGCGIAGFLTVFASELSVYTLTVISLERWHTITNAMHVNKRLRMHHVTAMMGAGWGFSLLVALLPLVGVSSYSKVSICLPMDIDTLGSQVYVVAVLLVNVVAFCVVCYCYICIYLSVHNPEYSTHHGDTKIAKRMAVLIFTDFICMAPISFFAISAALRMPLITVSHSKILLILFYPINSLCNPFLYTIFTRAFRKDVCLLLSRCGCCRANADMCRSQTMASHLTFTQKTSNRKPHSLSFYAYHIKKGCFLNKGTT
;
A
#
# COMPACT_ATOMS: atom_id res chain seq x y z
N MET A 1 -52.65 -37.89 -1.10
CA MET A 1 -51.87 -36.81 -1.74
C MET A 1 -52.68 -36.11 -2.86
N VAL A 2 -53.88 -35.59 -2.57
CA VAL A 2 -54.67 -34.74 -3.50
C VAL A 2 -55.47 -33.67 -2.73
N ALA A 3 -55.88 -33.95 -1.48
CA ALA A 3 -56.67 -33.02 -0.67
C ALA A 3 -55.91 -31.83 -0.04
N LEU A 4 -54.56 -31.82 -0.05
CA LEU A 4 -53.77 -30.69 0.47
C LEU A 4 -53.47 -29.60 -0.59
N CYS A 5 -53.75 -29.87 -1.86
CA CYS A 5 -53.41 -28.96 -2.96
C CYS A 5 -54.50 -27.91 -3.24
N VAL A 6 -55.73 -28.13 -2.76
CA VAL A 6 -56.87 -27.20 -2.97
C VAL A 6 -56.94 -26.13 -1.85
N LEU A 7 -56.32 -26.37 -0.70
CA LEU A 7 -56.26 -25.39 0.40
C LEU A 7 -55.08 -24.42 0.28
N LEU A 8 -54.16 -24.63 -0.65
CA LEU A 8 -52.99 -23.76 -0.90
C LEU A 8 -53.14 -22.86 -2.14
N THR A 9 -54.26 -22.94 -2.87
CA THR A 9 -54.61 -21.99 -3.95
C THR A 9 -55.50 -20.83 -3.48
N LEU A 10 -55.76 -20.71 -2.18
CA LEU A 10 -56.31 -19.50 -1.54
C LEU A 10 -55.19 -18.68 -0.90
N ARG A 11 -54.21 -18.25 -1.72
CA ARG A 11 -53.33 -17.13 -1.36
C ARG A 11 -53.61 -15.95 -2.28
N SER A 12 -54.15 -14.90 -1.66
CA SER A 12 -54.20 -13.51 -2.09
C SER A 12 -54.86 -13.23 -3.44
N CYS A 13 -56.18 -13.42 -3.53
CA CYS A 13 -56.98 -12.42 -4.22
C CYS A 13 -57.19 -11.27 -3.21
N GLY A 14 -56.18 -10.41 -3.06
CA GLY A 14 -56.37 -9.15 -2.35
C GLY A 14 -57.37 -8.34 -3.18
N ALA A 15 -58.64 -8.39 -2.81
CA ALA A 15 -59.67 -7.58 -3.43
C ALA A 15 -59.22 -6.13 -3.31
N PHE A 16 -59.00 -5.48 -4.45
CA PHE A 16 -58.66 -4.06 -4.51
C PHE A 16 -59.74 -3.27 -3.78
N THR A 17 -59.41 -2.74 -2.61
CA THR A 17 -60.24 -1.80 -1.88
C THR A 17 -59.80 -0.40 -2.27
N CYS A 18 -60.63 0.29 -3.05
CA CYS A 18 -60.39 1.69 -3.39
C CYS A 18 -60.21 2.51 -2.09
N PRO A 19 -59.17 3.35 -1.98
CA PRO A 19 -58.99 4.20 -0.82
C PRO A 19 -60.25 5.05 -0.59
N ALA A 20 -60.73 5.13 0.65
CA ALA A 20 -61.98 5.84 0.99
C ALA A 20 -61.99 7.32 0.56
N ILE A 21 -60.80 7.93 0.43
CA ILE A 21 -60.61 9.32 -0.01
C ILE A 21 -60.57 9.49 -1.54
N CYS A 22 -60.70 8.41 -2.31
CA CYS A 22 -60.62 8.44 -3.77
C CYS A 22 -61.84 7.76 -4.38
N ARG A 23 -62.25 8.22 -5.56
CA ARG A 23 -63.16 7.47 -6.45
C ARG A 23 -62.30 6.70 -7.43
N CYS A 24 -62.39 5.38 -7.40
CA CYS A 24 -61.70 4.51 -8.35
C CYS A 24 -62.68 4.05 -9.43
N SER A 25 -62.26 4.18 -10.68
CA SER A 25 -62.86 3.52 -11.85
C SER A 25 -62.02 2.28 -12.21
N ALA A 26 -62.43 1.53 -13.23
CA ALA A 26 -61.72 0.33 -13.69
C ALA A 26 -60.23 0.61 -14.01
N ASP A 27 -59.90 1.82 -14.51
CA ASP A 27 -58.56 2.18 -15.00
C ASP A 27 -57.95 3.45 -14.38
N THR A 28 -58.69 4.20 -13.54
CA THR A 28 -58.25 5.49 -12.99
C THR A 28 -58.72 5.70 -11.56
N PHE A 29 -58.07 6.61 -10.84
CA PHE A 29 -58.55 7.07 -9.54
C PHE A 29 -58.38 8.58 -9.42
N GLN A 30 -59.29 9.20 -8.68
CA GLN A 30 -59.24 10.63 -8.37
C GLN A 30 -59.68 10.86 -6.94
N CYS A 31 -58.87 11.61 -6.19
CA CYS A 31 -59.12 11.95 -4.79
C CYS A 31 -59.47 13.44 -4.71
N SER A 32 -60.64 13.79 -4.15
CA SER A 32 -61.15 15.16 -4.08
C SER A 32 -61.51 15.56 -2.64
N ARG A 33 -61.87 16.84 -2.45
CA ARG A 33 -62.35 17.35 -1.16
C ARG A 33 -63.63 16.63 -0.71
N ASP A 34 -64.53 16.33 -1.64
CA ASP A 34 -65.83 15.71 -1.35
C ASP A 34 -65.68 14.27 -0.86
N THR A 35 -64.70 13.54 -1.37
CA THR A 35 -64.38 12.18 -0.93
C THR A 35 -63.63 12.17 0.41
N GLN A 36 -62.97 13.26 0.79
CA GLN A 36 -62.36 13.43 2.11
C GLN A 36 -63.41 13.63 3.23
N LEU A 37 -64.59 14.18 2.90
CA LEU A 37 -65.64 14.58 3.85
C LEU A 37 -66.88 13.66 3.87
N ALA A 38 -66.85 12.52 3.16
CA ALA A 38 -68.01 11.63 3.01
C ALA A 38 -68.45 10.97 4.35
N PRO A 39 -69.76 10.88 4.64
CA PRO A 39 -70.27 10.39 5.93
C PRO A 39 -70.26 8.85 5.99
N GLY A 40 -69.29 8.32 6.71
CA GLY A 40 -69.10 6.89 7.00
C GLY A 40 -67.82 6.57 7.78
N MET A 41 -67.06 7.61 8.14
CA MET A 41 -65.77 7.49 8.82
C MET A 41 -65.99 7.59 10.34
N ASN A 42 -65.99 6.46 11.04
CA ASN A 42 -65.98 6.46 12.51
C ASN A 42 -64.76 7.24 13.05
N SER A 43 -65.02 8.09 14.03
CA SER A 43 -64.18 9.19 14.50
C SER A 43 -63.00 8.79 15.39
N PHE A 44 -62.11 7.89 14.95
CA PHE A 44 -60.98 7.45 15.80
C PHE A 44 -59.57 7.47 15.19
N THR A 45 -59.35 8.06 14.01
CA THR A 45 -57.99 8.41 13.57
C THR A 45 -57.94 9.78 12.91
N VAL A 46 -57.94 10.83 13.75
CA VAL A 46 -57.43 12.15 13.39
C VAL A 46 -55.91 12.05 13.31
N GLY A 47 -55.43 11.53 12.18
CA GLY A 47 -54.02 11.45 11.83
C GLY A 47 -53.90 11.61 10.32
N SER A 48 -53.19 12.66 9.90
CA SER A 48 -52.97 13.14 8.53
C SER A 48 -52.07 12.23 7.67
N TYR A 49 -51.94 10.95 8.06
CA TYR A 49 -51.14 9.94 7.37
C TYR A 49 -52.02 9.11 6.44
N ARG A 50 -51.70 9.03 5.15
CA ARG A 50 -52.46 8.22 4.18
C ARG A 50 -51.51 7.41 3.28
N ARG A 51 -51.45 6.11 3.57
CA ARG A 51 -50.70 5.11 2.82
C ARG A 51 -51.60 4.44 1.77
N LEU A 52 -51.28 4.64 0.50
CA LEU A 52 -51.88 3.99 -0.67
C LEU A 52 -51.05 2.74 -1.00
N THR A 53 -51.45 1.60 -0.42
CA THR A 53 -50.81 0.30 -0.68
C THR A 53 -51.64 -0.54 -1.65
N HIS A 54 -50.98 -1.39 -2.44
CA HIS A 54 -51.62 -2.38 -3.32
C HIS A 54 -52.62 -1.81 -4.35
N LEU A 55 -52.24 -0.73 -5.05
CA LEU A 55 -53.07 -0.20 -6.13
C LEU A 55 -53.06 -1.18 -7.32
N SER A 56 -54.24 -1.67 -7.73
CA SER A 56 -54.38 -2.58 -8.89
C SER A 56 -54.28 -1.88 -10.25
N LEU A 57 -53.94 -0.60 -10.24
CA LEU A 57 -53.97 0.30 -11.38
C LEU A 57 -52.63 0.30 -12.14
N LYS A 58 -52.68 0.51 -13.46
CA LYS A 58 -51.48 0.55 -14.31
C LYS A 58 -50.72 1.87 -14.23
N GLN A 59 -51.37 2.95 -13.82
CA GLN A 59 -50.79 4.29 -13.83
C GLN A 59 -51.35 5.18 -12.72
N VAL A 60 -50.54 6.15 -12.27
CA VAL A 60 -51.00 7.28 -11.45
C VAL A 60 -51.39 8.41 -12.41
N PRO A 61 -52.68 8.77 -12.50
CA PRO A 61 -53.14 9.72 -13.50
C PRO A 61 -52.72 11.16 -13.17
N SER A 62 -52.69 12.03 -14.19
CA SER A 62 -52.56 13.47 -13.99
C SER A 62 -53.65 13.98 -13.05
N HIS A 63 -53.28 14.89 -12.14
CA HIS A 63 -54.20 15.48 -11.17
C HIS A 63 -54.88 14.47 -10.21
N ALA A 64 -54.31 13.28 -10.01
CA ALA A 64 -54.86 12.23 -9.15
C ALA A 64 -55.23 12.75 -7.74
N PHE A 65 -54.40 13.63 -7.18
CA PHE A 65 -54.53 14.16 -5.82
C PHE A 65 -55.03 15.62 -5.78
N LYS A 66 -55.46 16.17 -6.92
CA LYS A 66 -55.85 17.57 -7.04
C LYS A 66 -57.05 17.86 -6.12
N GLN A 67 -56.97 18.95 -5.33
CA GLN A 67 -57.98 19.44 -4.36
C GLN A 67 -57.90 18.88 -2.92
N LEU A 68 -56.88 18.08 -2.57
CA LEU A 68 -56.64 17.71 -1.17
C LEU A 68 -55.95 18.85 -0.41
N ILE A 69 -56.60 19.41 0.61
CA ILE A 69 -56.10 20.60 1.34
C ILE A 69 -55.39 20.22 2.64
N ASN A 70 -55.81 19.15 3.30
CA ASN A 70 -55.28 18.76 4.62
C ASN A 70 -54.41 17.49 4.59
N ILE A 71 -53.94 17.08 3.41
CA ILE A 71 -53.08 15.89 3.32
C ILE A 71 -51.62 16.28 3.57
N THR A 72 -50.97 15.60 4.51
CA THR A 72 -49.57 15.87 4.87
C THR A 72 -48.63 14.78 4.36
N VAL A 73 -49.11 13.54 4.27
CA VAL A 73 -48.30 12.40 3.80
C VAL A 73 -49.02 11.63 2.70
N ILE A 74 -48.34 11.39 1.58
CA ILE A 74 -48.76 10.47 0.52
C ILE A 74 -47.69 9.41 0.33
N GLU A 75 -48.02 8.17 0.67
CA GLU A 75 -47.18 7.01 0.39
C GLU A 75 -47.84 6.14 -0.69
N ILE A 76 -47.14 5.84 -1.78
CA ILE A 76 -47.52 4.86 -2.81
C ILE A 76 -46.56 3.69 -2.67
N SER A 77 -47.04 2.54 -2.21
CA SER A 77 -46.17 1.39 -1.99
C SER A 77 -46.77 0.03 -2.37
N GLN A 78 -45.90 -0.97 -2.54
CA GLN A 78 -46.26 -2.39 -2.73
C GLN A 78 -47.26 -2.64 -3.87
N SER A 79 -47.00 -2.02 -5.02
CA SER A 79 -47.87 -2.09 -6.19
C SER A 79 -47.16 -2.77 -7.35
N ASP A 80 -47.69 -3.90 -7.82
CA ASP A 80 -47.05 -4.71 -8.86
C ASP A 80 -47.45 -4.32 -10.30
N ARG A 81 -48.42 -3.41 -10.43
CA ARG A 81 -49.02 -3.04 -11.73
C ARG A 81 -48.70 -1.63 -12.19
N ILE A 82 -48.29 -0.74 -11.29
CA ILE A 82 -48.02 0.65 -11.66
C ILE A 82 -46.76 0.70 -12.52
N THR A 83 -46.89 1.14 -13.77
CA THR A 83 -45.77 1.30 -14.70
C THR A 83 -45.39 2.76 -14.95
N LEU A 84 -46.32 3.69 -14.73
CA LEU A 84 -46.20 5.11 -15.09
C LEU A 84 -46.79 6.03 -14.02
N ILE A 85 -46.06 7.08 -13.65
CA ILE A 85 -46.60 8.25 -12.94
C ILE A 85 -46.67 9.40 -13.94
N GLN A 86 -47.87 9.89 -14.23
CA GLN A 86 -48.10 10.92 -15.23
C GLN A 86 -47.70 12.33 -14.74
N ARG A 87 -47.49 13.23 -15.69
CA ARG A 87 -47.24 14.66 -15.44
C ARG A 87 -48.33 15.25 -14.56
N ARG A 88 -47.94 16.16 -13.65
CA ARG A 88 -48.85 16.85 -12.71
C ARG A 88 -49.69 15.89 -11.85
N ALA A 89 -49.20 14.68 -11.57
CA ALA A 89 -49.84 13.76 -10.64
C ALA A 89 -49.94 14.37 -9.23
N PHE A 90 -48.86 15.01 -8.79
CA PHE A 90 -48.77 15.78 -7.54
C PHE A 90 -48.68 17.26 -7.91
N LEU A 91 -49.81 17.98 -7.87
CA LEU A 91 -49.88 19.39 -8.28
C LEU A 91 -50.50 20.25 -7.17
N SER A 92 -49.80 21.31 -6.78
CA SER A 92 -50.30 22.39 -5.91
C SER A 92 -50.87 21.89 -4.58
N LEU A 93 -50.16 20.96 -3.93
CA LEU A 93 -50.54 20.36 -2.65
C LEU A 93 -49.88 21.14 -1.50
N HIS A 94 -50.57 22.19 -1.04
CA HIS A 94 -50.01 23.22 -0.15
C HIS A 94 -49.71 22.76 1.29
N SER A 95 -50.24 21.61 1.71
CA SER A 95 -50.04 21.05 3.05
C SER A 95 -49.20 19.77 3.05
N LEU A 96 -48.76 19.32 1.88
CA LEU A 96 -48.06 18.06 1.73
C LEU A 96 -46.60 18.21 2.17
N ALA A 97 -46.21 17.43 3.17
CA ALA A 97 -44.88 17.39 3.75
C ALA A 97 -44.07 16.16 3.28
N GLU A 98 -44.73 15.03 3.05
CA GLU A 98 -44.06 13.76 2.74
C GLU A 98 -44.65 13.09 1.49
N ILE A 99 -43.78 12.75 0.54
CA ILE A 99 -44.08 11.88 -0.59
C ILE A 99 -43.16 10.67 -0.53
N SER A 100 -43.74 9.48 -0.62
CA SER A 100 -42.99 8.24 -0.59
C SER A 100 -43.47 7.27 -1.67
N VAL A 101 -42.57 6.83 -2.54
CA VAL A 101 -42.85 5.89 -3.65
C VAL A 101 -41.92 4.68 -3.47
N GLN A 102 -42.44 3.57 -2.94
CA GLN A 102 -41.61 2.46 -2.48
C GLN A 102 -42.07 1.09 -2.98
N ASN A 103 -41.13 0.20 -3.27
CA ASN A 103 -41.41 -1.20 -3.62
C ASN A 103 -42.36 -1.34 -4.83
N ILE A 104 -42.07 -0.60 -5.91
CA ILE A 104 -42.83 -0.62 -7.17
C ILE A 104 -41.91 -1.06 -8.29
N ASN A 105 -41.59 -2.36 -8.32
CA ASN A 105 -40.68 -2.95 -9.29
C ASN A 105 -41.19 -2.86 -10.73
N SER A 106 -42.49 -2.65 -10.93
CA SER A 106 -43.14 -2.44 -12.23
C SER A 106 -43.00 -1.01 -12.75
N LEU A 107 -42.69 -0.03 -11.88
CA LEU A 107 -42.57 1.38 -12.29
C LEU A 107 -41.41 1.51 -13.27
N ARG A 108 -41.63 2.18 -14.41
CA ARG A 108 -40.61 2.38 -15.45
C ARG A 108 -40.29 3.85 -15.65
N ILE A 109 -41.32 4.71 -15.59
CA ILE A 109 -41.23 6.12 -15.94
C ILE A 109 -42.01 6.95 -14.91
N ILE A 110 -41.37 8.03 -14.45
CA ILE A 110 -42.04 9.18 -13.84
C ILE A 110 -41.93 10.30 -14.88
N GLU A 111 -43.06 10.79 -15.39
CA GLU A 111 -43.05 11.83 -16.41
C GLU A 111 -42.50 13.15 -15.86
N LYS A 112 -41.90 13.93 -16.77
CA LYS A 112 -41.40 15.27 -16.47
C LYS A 112 -42.51 16.14 -15.87
N GLY A 113 -42.22 16.82 -14.76
CA GLY A 113 -43.21 17.62 -14.03
C GLY A 113 -44.31 16.80 -13.36
N ALA A 114 -44.05 15.54 -12.97
CA ALA A 114 -44.96 14.77 -12.11
C ALA A 114 -45.14 15.40 -10.72
N PHE A 115 -44.07 16.00 -10.19
CA PHE A 115 -44.04 16.75 -8.94
C PHE A 115 -43.98 18.24 -9.24
N THR A 116 -45.07 18.97 -8.99
CA THR A 116 -45.16 20.39 -9.32
C THR A 116 -45.78 21.19 -8.18
N ASP A 117 -45.12 22.28 -7.79
CA ASP A 117 -45.64 23.28 -6.84
C ASP A 117 -46.03 22.65 -5.49
N LEU A 118 -45.01 22.26 -4.71
CA LEU A 118 -45.12 21.57 -3.44
C LEU A 118 -44.40 22.37 -2.34
N PRO A 119 -44.98 23.50 -1.89
CA PRO A 119 -44.27 24.52 -1.11
C PRO A 119 -43.85 24.07 0.30
N LYS A 120 -44.48 23.03 0.87
CA LYS A 120 -44.19 22.51 2.21
C LYS A 120 -43.53 21.13 2.20
N LEU A 121 -43.04 20.66 1.06
CA LEU A 121 -42.45 19.34 0.96
C LEU A 121 -41.14 19.27 1.77
N GLU A 122 -41.09 18.40 2.75
CA GLU A 122 -39.95 18.17 3.64
C GLU A 122 -39.25 16.84 3.33
N TYR A 123 -39.97 15.83 2.84
CA TYR A 123 -39.40 14.51 2.57
C TYR A 123 -39.93 13.92 1.27
N LEU A 124 -39.01 13.51 0.38
CA LEU A 124 -39.31 12.80 -0.86
C LEU A 124 -38.50 11.51 -0.93
N SER A 125 -39.18 10.36 -0.97
CA SER A 125 -38.55 9.05 -1.08
C SER A 125 -38.98 8.32 -2.35
N ILE A 126 -37.99 7.81 -3.10
CA ILE A 126 -38.20 6.94 -4.27
C ILE A 126 -37.31 5.72 -4.09
N SER A 127 -37.88 4.60 -3.64
CA SER A 127 -37.11 3.41 -3.28
C SER A 127 -37.61 2.12 -3.91
N ASN A 128 -36.67 1.24 -4.24
CA ASN A 128 -36.92 -0.09 -4.81
C ASN A 128 -37.92 -0.03 -5.99
N THR A 129 -37.56 0.74 -7.01
CA THR A 129 -38.36 0.92 -8.23
C THR A 129 -37.66 0.39 -9.47
N GLY A 130 -38.43 0.14 -10.53
CA GLY A 130 -37.89 -0.31 -11.82
C GLY A 130 -37.48 0.82 -12.79
N LEU A 131 -37.29 2.05 -12.30
CA LEU A 131 -37.03 3.25 -13.10
C LEU A 131 -35.77 3.12 -13.97
N LEU A 132 -35.85 3.54 -15.22
CA LEU A 132 -34.74 3.52 -16.18
C LEU A 132 -33.98 4.85 -16.27
N HIS A 133 -34.67 5.95 -15.95
CA HIS A 133 -34.15 7.31 -16.04
C HIS A 133 -34.25 8.02 -14.70
N PHE A 134 -33.35 8.98 -14.47
CA PHE A 134 -33.39 9.83 -13.29
C PHE A 134 -34.67 10.70 -13.32
N PRO A 135 -35.43 10.78 -12.22
CA PRO A 135 -36.67 11.56 -12.15
C PRO A 135 -36.40 13.07 -12.24
N ASP A 136 -37.38 13.80 -12.77
CA ASP A 136 -37.30 15.27 -12.86
C ASP A 136 -37.85 15.93 -11.59
N PHE A 137 -37.01 16.75 -10.95
CA PHE A 137 -37.34 17.49 -9.72
C PHE A 137 -37.47 19.00 -9.96
N SER A 138 -37.37 19.47 -11.21
CA SER A 138 -37.19 20.89 -11.48
C SER A 138 -38.37 21.80 -11.16
N THR A 139 -39.55 21.22 -10.94
CA THR A 139 -40.80 21.96 -10.70
C THR A 139 -41.35 21.81 -9.28
N ILE A 140 -40.60 21.21 -8.35
CA ILE A 140 -41.07 21.00 -6.97
C ILE A 140 -41.25 22.33 -6.22
N SER A 141 -40.23 23.21 -6.25
CA SER A 141 -40.24 24.53 -5.62
C SER A 141 -40.73 24.53 -4.16
N SER A 142 -40.07 23.73 -3.31
CA SER A 142 -40.34 23.71 -1.86
C SER A 142 -39.69 24.91 -1.15
N PHE A 143 -40.37 25.43 -0.13
CA PHE A 143 -39.87 26.47 0.79
C PHE A 143 -39.59 25.92 2.20
N ALA A 144 -39.57 24.59 2.35
CA ALA A 144 -39.20 23.96 3.61
C ALA A 144 -37.72 24.28 3.95
N PRO A 145 -37.39 24.55 5.23
CA PRO A 145 -36.03 24.96 5.63
C PRO A 145 -34.98 23.86 5.42
N ASN A 146 -35.40 22.59 5.49
CA ASN A 146 -34.57 21.44 5.14
C ASN A 146 -35.44 20.42 4.41
N LEU A 147 -35.03 20.02 3.20
CA LEU A 147 -35.69 18.99 2.41
C LEU A 147 -34.82 17.74 2.36
N ILE A 148 -35.40 16.59 2.68
CA ILE A 148 -34.71 15.30 2.63
C ILE A 148 -35.13 14.56 1.36
N LEU A 149 -34.16 14.26 0.50
CA LEU A 149 -34.35 13.43 -0.68
C LEU A 149 -33.73 12.06 -0.46
N GLU A 150 -34.54 11.02 -0.47
CA GLU A 150 -34.10 9.63 -0.37
C GLU A 150 -34.34 8.89 -1.69
N MET A 151 -33.28 8.38 -2.30
CA MET A 151 -33.36 7.47 -3.43
C MET A 151 -32.58 6.21 -3.09
N ALA A 152 -33.27 5.09 -2.94
CA ALA A 152 -32.66 3.84 -2.52
C ALA A 152 -33.01 2.66 -3.45
N ASP A 153 -32.08 1.74 -3.67
CA ASP A 153 -32.35 0.48 -4.36
C ASP A 153 -32.87 0.63 -5.82
N ASN A 154 -32.59 1.75 -6.50
CA ASN A 154 -32.95 1.95 -7.91
C ASN A 154 -31.82 1.47 -8.83
N MET A 155 -31.71 0.15 -8.98
CA MET A 155 -30.58 -0.52 -9.64
C MET A 155 -30.44 -0.28 -11.14
N ARG A 156 -31.46 0.28 -11.81
CA ARG A 156 -31.46 0.49 -13.27
C ARG A 156 -31.11 1.91 -13.69
N ILE A 157 -31.00 2.85 -12.75
CA ILE A 157 -30.59 4.22 -13.05
C ILE A 157 -29.07 4.29 -13.10
N ASN A 158 -28.50 4.54 -14.28
CA ASN A 158 -27.07 4.42 -14.52
C ASN A 158 -26.25 5.68 -14.21
N PHE A 159 -26.85 6.88 -14.18
CA PHE A 159 -26.11 8.13 -13.96
C PHE A 159 -27.01 9.22 -13.41
N ILE A 160 -26.40 10.24 -12.80
CA ILE A 160 -27.08 11.48 -12.39
C ILE A 160 -26.78 12.56 -13.46
N PRO A 161 -27.79 13.04 -14.20
CA PRO A 161 -27.63 14.11 -15.19
C PRO A 161 -27.21 15.46 -14.61
N ALA A 162 -26.78 16.39 -15.48
CA ALA A 162 -26.54 17.78 -15.11
C ALA A 162 -27.85 18.47 -14.65
N ASN A 163 -27.75 19.37 -13.67
CA ASN A 163 -28.87 20.16 -13.11
C ASN A 163 -30.05 19.33 -12.59
N SER A 164 -29.81 18.08 -12.17
CA SER A 164 -30.89 17.12 -11.81
C SER A 164 -31.73 17.57 -10.60
N PHE A 165 -31.18 18.43 -9.75
CA PHE A 165 -31.79 18.87 -8.50
C PHE A 165 -32.14 20.37 -8.51
N GLN A 166 -31.91 21.06 -9.63
CA GLN A 166 -32.17 22.49 -9.75
C GLN A 166 -33.67 22.77 -9.68
N GLY A 167 -34.12 23.71 -8.84
CA GLY A 167 -35.54 24.06 -8.69
C GLY A 167 -36.31 23.21 -7.68
N MET A 168 -35.63 22.30 -6.97
CA MET A 168 -36.25 21.49 -5.92
C MET A 168 -36.56 22.31 -4.66
N THR A 169 -35.58 23.10 -4.19
CA THR A 169 -35.70 24.04 -3.06
C THR A 169 -34.62 25.12 -3.21
N GLU A 170 -34.88 26.32 -2.67
CA GLU A 170 -33.87 27.38 -2.52
C GLU A 170 -33.13 27.29 -1.17
N GLU A 171 -33.61 26.43 -0.27
CA GLU A 171 -33.04 26.16 1.05
C GLU A 171 -32.13 24.92 1.04
N TYR A 172 -31.74 24.44 2.22
CA TYR A 172 -30.85 23.29 2.35
C TYR A 172 -31.54 21.97 2.01
N VAL A 173 -30.76 21.04 1.46
CA VAL A 173 -31.19 19.68 1.13
C VAL A 173 -30.20 18.65 1.68
N ASP A 174 -30.75 17.61 2.29
CA ASP A 174 -30.05 16.39 2.67
C ASP A 174 -30.37 15.28 1.64
N MET A 175 -29.35 14.79 0.93
CA MET A 175 -29.49 13.79 -0.12
C MET A 175 -28.96 12.43 0.32
N ASN A 176 -29.86 11.45 0.41
CA ASN A 176 -29.57 10.06 0.71
C ASN A 176 -29.76 9.17 -0.53
N LEU A 177 -28.67 8.94 -1.26
CA LEU A 177 -28.65 8.28 -2.57
C LEU A 177 -27.97 6.90 -2.48
N VAL A 178 -28.56 5.96 -1.76
CA VAL A 178 -27.92 4.71 -1.32
C VAL A 178 -28.30 3.50 -2.18
N ARG A 179 -27.35 2.59 -2.43
CA ARG A 179 -27.61 1.31 -3.17
C ARG A 179 -28.31 1.49 -4.53
N ASN A 180 -27.97 2.51 -5.31
CA ASN A 180 -28.49 2.70 -6.67
C ASN A 180 -27.54 2.12 -7.74
N GLY A 181 -28.02 2.07 -8.97
CA GLY A 181 -27.27 1.61 -10.14
C GLY A 181 -26.28 2.62 -10.73
N PHE A 182 -25.98 3.72 -10.03
CA PHE A 182 -25.18 4.81 -10.57
C PHE A 182 -23.76 4.34 -10.92
N LYS A 183 -23.32 4.69 -12.12
CA LYS A 183 -21.97 4.48 -12.65
C LYS A 183 -21.16 5.77 -12.69
N GLU A 184 -21.85 6.88 -12.98
CA GLU A 184 -21.23 8.19 -13.17
C GLU A 184 -22.15 9.32 -12.66
N ILE A 185 -21.55 10.37 -12.10
CA ILE A 185 -22.20 11.66 -11.80
C ILE A 185 -21.64 12.71 -12.76
N LYS A 186 -22.52 13.35 -13.54
CA LYS A 186 -22.14 14.32 -14.59
C LYS A 186 -21.75 15.69 -14.02
N SER A 187 -21.08 16.50 -14.84
CA SER A 187 -20.78 17.92 -14.61
C SER A 187 -22.04 18.66 -14.17
N HIS A 188 -21.88 19.57 -13.20
CA HIS A 188 -22.99 20.40 -12.71
C HIS A 188 -24.23 19.61 -12.26
N ALA A 189 -24.08 18.35 -11.85
CA ALA A 189 -25.21 17.53 -11.37
C ALA A 189 -25.95 18.19 -10.20
N PHE A 190 -25.21 18.84 -9.30
CA PHE A 190 -25.72 19.49 -8.10
C PHE A 190 -25.83 21.03 -8.24
N ASN A 191 -25.72 21.57 -9.44
CA ASN A 191 -25.77 23.01 -9.68
C ASN A 191 -27.08 23.65 -9.17
N GLY A 192 -26.96 24.81 -8.50
CA GLY A 192 -28.10 25.55 -7.97
C GLY A 192 -28.72 24.92 -6.72
N THR A 193 -27.97 24.10 -5.98
CA THR A 193 -28.43 23.47 -4.73
C THR A 193 -27.57 23.85 -3.53
N LYS A 194 -28.18 23.88 -2.34
CA LYS A 194 -27.49 24.02 -1.05
C LYS A 194 -27.48 22.67 -0.33
N LEU A 195 -26.40 21.92 -0.45
CA LEU A 195 -26.24 20.60 0.14
C LEU A 195 -25.76 20.69 1.58
N ASN A 196 -26.49 20.10 2.53
CA ASN A 196 -25.97 19.89 3.88
C ASN A 196 -25.27 18.52 3.98
N THR A 197 -25.99 17.45 3.64
CA THR A 197 -25.47 16.08 3.64
C THR A 197 -25.61 15.43 2.26
N LEU A 198 -24.56 14.74 1.79
CA LEU A 198 -24.60 13.88 0.59
C LEU A 198 -24.10 12.48 0.91
N ILE A 199 -25.02 11.50 0.86
CA ILE A 199 -24.72 10.09 1.09
C ILE A 199 -24.86 9.33 -0.24
N LEU A 200 -23.74 8.84 -0.76
CA LEU A 200 -23.61 8.01 -1.96
C LEU A 200 -23.19 6.57 -1.61
N ARG A 201 -23.47 6.13 -0.39
CA ARG A 201 -23.04 4.85 0.14
C ARG A 201 -23.63 3.66 -0.63
N ASP A 202 -22.85 2.58 -0.74
CA ASP A 202 -23.23 1.29 -1.35
C ASP A 202 -23.59 1.36 -2.85
N ASN A 203 -23.24 2.45 -3.56
CA ASN A 203 -23.29 2.51 -5.02
C ASN A 203 -22.08 1.79 -5.62
N LYS A 204 -22.12 0.46 -5.64
CA LYS A 204 -20.97 -0.39 -6.03
C LYS A 204 -20.43 -0.12 -7.43
N TYR A 205 -21.28 0.32 -8.36
CA TYR A 205 -20.89 0.59 -9.75
C TYR A 205 -20.40 2.02 -9.98
N LEU A 206 -20.52 2.90 -8.99
CA LEU A 206 -20.13 4.30 -9.11
C LEU A 206 -18.61 4.38 -9.14
N SER A 207 -18.05 4.66 -10.33
CA SER A 207 -16.61 4.69 -10.56
C SER A 207 -16.06 6.09 -10.76
N TYR A 208 -16.90 7.04 -11.19
CA TYR A 208 -16.44 8.38 -11.56
C TYR A 208 -17.45 9.47 -11.18
N ILE A 209 -16.93 10.55 -10.59
CA ILE A 209 -17.64 11.82 -10.36
C ILE A 209 -16.86 12.86 -11.16
N GLN A 210 -17.53 13.55 -12.07
CA GLN A 210 -16.89 14.60 -12.88
C GLN A 210 -16.35 15.73 -12.00
N GLU A 211 -15.23 16.33 -12.41
CA GLU A 211 -14.46 17.27 -11.58
C GLU A 211 -15.25 18.52 -11.16
N ASP A 212 -16.23 18.90 -11.98
CA ASP A 212 -17.14 20.05 -11.87
C ASP A 212 -18.58 19.64 -11.46
N ALA A 213 -18.77 18.41 -10.96
CA ALA A 213 -20.09 17.92 -10.53
C ALA A 213 -20.75 18.82 -9.44
N PHE A 214 -19.93 19.42 -8.58
CA PHE A 214 -20.33 20.31 -7.48
C PHE A 214 -20.23 21.81 -7.83
N GLU A 215 -19.90 22.16 -9.07
CA GLU A 215 -19.81 23.56 -9.46
C GLU A 215 -21.19 24.21 -9.51
N GLY A 216 -21.34 25.35 -8.82
CA GLY A 216 -22.63 26.02 -8.61
C GLY A 216 -23.46 25.45 -7.46
N ALA A 217 -22.95 24.45 -6.74
CA ALA A 217 -23.53 23.98 -5.48
C ALA A 217 -22.88 24.68 -4.27
N THR A 218 -23.65 24.87 -3.19
CA THR A 218 -23.12 25.22 -1.86
C THR A 218 -23.08 23.94 -1.02
N GLY A 219 -22.02 23.71 -0.24
CA GLY A 219 -21.78 22.43 0.44
C GLY A 219 -21.16 21.36 -0.48
N PRO A 220 -21.22 20.06 -0.13
CA PRO A 220 -21.82 19.49 1.08
C PRO A 220 -20.96 19.69 2.33
N SER A 221 -21.59 19.75 3.51
CA SER A 221 -20.89 19.77 4.80
C SER A 221 -20.48 18.36 5.28
N SER A 222 -21.28 17.35 4.93
CA SER A 222 -21.00 15.94 5.23
C SER A 222 -21.13 15.10 3.95
N MET A 223 -20.10 14.29 3.64
CA MET A 223 -20.03 13.47 2.44
C MET A 223 -19.68 12.03 2.77
N ASP A 224 -20.54 11.08 2.41
CA ASP A 224 -20.29 9.64 2.54
C ASP A 224 -20.30 8.97 1.16
N VAL A 225 -19.14 8.46 0.75
CA VAL A 225 -18.93 7.69 -0.49
C VAL A 225 -18.56 6.23 -0.21
N SER A 226 -18.87 5.72 0.97
CA SER A 226 -18.49 4.36 1.40
C SER A 226 -19.02 3.28 0.48
N SER A 227 -18.25 2.20 0.33
CA SER A 227 -18.61 1.02 -0.49
C SER A 227 -18.94 1.37 -1.95
N THR A 228 -18.25 2.37 -2.50
CA THR A 228 -18.25 2.72 -3.93
C THR A 228 -16.96 2.27 -4.62
N SER A 229 -16.95 2.31 -5.95
CA SER A 229 -15.78 1.98 -6.77
C SER A 229 -15.07 3.23 -7.31
N LEU A 230 -15.20 4.36 -6.61
CA LEU A 230 -14.59 5.63 -7.02
C LEU A 230 -13.07 5.55 -7.07
N SER A 231 -12.46 5.99 -8.17
CA SER A 231 -11.00 6.05 -8.32
C SER A 231 -10.38 7.28 -7.66
N SER A 232 -11.12 8.39 -7.62
CA SER A 232 -10.69 9.69 -7.12
C SER A 232 -11.90 10.53 -6.72
N LEU A 233 -11.71 11.43 -5.77
CA LEU A 233 -12.68 12.49 -5.45
C LEU A 233 -12.46 13.72 -6.34
N PRO A 234 -13.50 14.51 -6.63
CA PRO A 234 -13.36 15.71 -7.44
C PRO A 234 -12.48 16.77 -6.73
N PRO A 235 -11.61 17.47 -7.46
CA PRO A 235 -10.69 18.45 -6.87
C PRO A 235 -11.36 19.79 -6.52
N ARG A 236 -12.59 20.04 -7.02
CA ARG A 236 -13.33 21.29 -6.83
C ARG A 236 -14.68 21.01 -6.16
N GLY A 237 -15.19 22.00 -5.46
CA GLY A 237 -16.52 21.95 -4.80
C GLY A 237 -16.56 21.23 -3.45
N LEU A 238 -15.43 20.77 -2.90
CA LEU A 238 -15.37 20.12 -1.57
C LEU A 238 -14.93 21.04 -0.43
N ARG A 239 -14.93 22.36 -0.64
CA ARG A 239 -14.33 23.33 0.30
C ARG A 239 -14.99 23.34 1.68
N GLN A 240 -16.30 23.11 1.73
CA GLN A 240 -17.12 23.18 2.95
C GLN A 240 -17.29 21.80 3.62
N VAL A 241 -16.64 20.75 3.10
CA VAL A 241 -16.74 19.40 3.66
C VAL A 241 -16.02 19.35 5.01
N ARG A 242 -16.79 19.10 6.08
CA ARG A 242 -16.30 18.92 7.45
C ARG A 242 -16.15 17.45 7.83
N PHE A 243 -17.01 16.59 7.27
CA PHE A 243 -17.02 15.15 7.53
C PHE A 243 -16.91 14.39 6.20
N LEU A 244 -15.88 13.57 6.06
CA LEU A 244 -15.68 12.72 4.87
C LEU A 244 -15.62 11.25 5.27
N LYS A 245 -16.53 10.44 4.71
CA LYS A 245 -16.56 8.99 4.94
C LYS A 245 -16.38 8.25 3.61
N ALA A 246 -15.29 7.51 3.50
CA ALA A 246 -14.88 6.69 2.36
C ALA A 246 -14.38 5.33 2.87
N SER A 247 -15.26 4.63 3.59
CA SER A 247 -14.98 3.29 4.11
C SER A 247 -15.24 2.21 3.04
N SER A 248 -14.38 1.20 2.95
CA SER A 248 -14.48 0.12 1.94
C SER A 248 -14.48 0.60 0.48
N THR A 249 -13.83 1.73 0.18
CA THR A 249 -13.65 2.28 -1.18
C THR A 249 -12.26 1.93 -1.71
N PHE A 250 -12.02 0.66 -2.01
CA PHE A 250 -10.67 0.18 -2.37
C PHE A 250 -10.12 0.75 -3.68
N ALA A 251 -10.99 1.18 -4.60
CA ALA A 251 -10.58 1.86 -5.83
C ALA A 251 -10.01 3.27 -5.57
N LEU A 252 -10.35 3.89 -4.44
CA LEU A 252 -9.95 5.25 -4.08
C LEU A 252 -8.53 5.23 -3.55
N LYS A 253 -7.54 5.22 -4.44
CA LYS A 253 -6.12 5.14 -4.05
C LYS A 253 -5.49 6.51 -3.81
N ARG A 254 -6.04 7.56 -4.41
CA ARG A 254 -5.50 8.93 -4.36
C ARG A 254 -6.50 9.87 -3.73
N LEU A 255 -5.98 10.80 -2.94
CA LEU A 255 -6.76 11.91 -2.39
C LEU A 255 -6.72 13.11 -3.35
N PRO A 256 -7.76 13.96 -3.34
CA PRO A 256 -7.69 15.26 -4.00
C PRO A 256 -6.63 16.15 -3.31
N PRO A 257 -6.20 17.25 -3.96
CA PRO A 257 -5.31 18.22 -3.32
C PRO A 257 -5.88 18.65 -1.97
N LEU A 258 -5.10 18.54 -0.89
CA LEU A 258 -5.60 18.76 0.47
C LEU A 258 -6.08 20.21 0.70
N ASP A 259 -5.59 21.16 -0.10
CA ASP A 259 -6.06 22.55 -0.11
C ASP A 259 -7.51 22.70 -0.60
N SER A 260 -8.08 21.67 -1.24
CA SER A 260 -9.50 21.60 -1.59
C SER A 260 -10.42 21.26 -0.40
N LEU A 261 -9.85 20.79 0.72
CA LEU A 261 -10.54 20.36 1.94
C LEU A 261 -10.11 21.18 3.18
N PRO A 262 -10.27 22.53 3.17
CA PRO A 262 -9.77 23.39 4.25
C PRO A 262 -10.53 23.22 5.58
N GLU A 263 -11.85 22.97 5.51
CA GLU A 263 -12.76 22.85 6.66
C GLU A 263 -12.88 21.43 7.23
N LEU A 264 -12.12 20.47 6.71
CA LEU A 264 -12.25 19.06 7.12
C LEU A 264 -11.88 18.87 8.60
N LEU A 265 -12.79 18.25 9.37
CA LEU A 265 -12.66 17.96 10.80
C LEU A 265 -12.49 16.45 11.06
N GLU A 266 -13.21 15.61 10.33
CA GLU A 266 -13.19 14.15 10.51
C GLU A 266 -13.20 13.41 9.17
N ALA A 267 -12.36 12.37 9.08
CA ALA A 267 -12.18 11.55 7.90
C ALA A 267 -12.15 10.06 8.26
N GLU A 268 -13.14 9.29 7.79
CA GLU A 268 -13.15 7.83 7.91
C GLU A 268 -12.84 7.22 6.54
N LEU A 269 -11.64 6.71 6.36
CA LEU A 269 -11.09 6.28 5.08
C LEU A 269 -10.84 4.78 5.04
N THR A 270 -10.45 4.27 3.88
CA THR A 270 -10.11 2.86 3.69
C THR A 270 -8.63 2.59 3.98
N TYR A 271 -7.74 3.51 3.61
CA TYR A 271 -6.30 3.34 3.67
C TYR A 271 -5.67 4.16 4.82
N PRO A 272 -4.88 3.54 5.72
CA PRO A 272 -4.19 4.28 6.79
C PRO A 272 -3.19 5.33 6.26
N SER A 273 -2.62 5.09 5.07
CA SER A 273 -1.69 6.02 4.40
C SER A 273 -2.32 7.39 4.09
N HIS A 274 -3.64 7.43 3.85
CA HIS A 274 -4.37 8.68 3.63
C HIS A 274 -4.42 9.54 4.90
N CYS A 275 -4.57 8.93 6.07
CA CYS A 275 -4.56 9.65 7.34
C CYS A 275 -3.20 10.32 7.64
N CYS A 276 -2.11 9.76 7.15
CA CYS A 276 -0.79 10.37 7.24
C CYS A 276 -0.68 11.69 6.44
N ALA A 277 -1.38 11.80 5.32
CA ALA A 277 -1.40 13.01 4.50
C ALA A 277 -2.05 14.17 5.28
N PHE A 278 -3.19 13.92 5.94
CA PHE A 278 -3.87 14.93 6.75
C PHE A 278 -3.04 15.37 7.96
N HIS A 279 -2.38 14.43 8.65
CA HIS A 279 -1.52 14.74 9.79
C HIS A 279 -0.32 15.61 9.41
N THR A 280 0.36 15.29 8.29
CA THR A 280 1.53 16.05 7.82
C THR A 280 1.16 17.43 7.27
N TRP A 281 0.06 17.52 6.52
CA TRP A 281 -0.43 18.78 5.96
C TRP A 281 -0.86 19.78 7.04
N ARG A 282 -1.64 19.35 8.04
CA ARG A 282 -2.08 20.24 9.13
C ARG A 282 -0.90 20.70 9.99
N ARG A 283 0.11 19.84 10.21
CA ARG A 283 1.37 20.22 10.87
C ARG A 283 2.11 21.32 10.09
N LYS A 284 2.24 21.17 8.77
CA LYS A 284 2.88 22.18 7.92
C LYS A 284 2.12 23.51 7.92
N GLN A 285 0.79 23.48 7.86
CA GLN A 285 -0.04 24.68 8.01
C GLN A 285 0.21 25.39 9.34
N ARG A 286 0.29 24.63 10.44
CA ARG A 286 0.61 25.19 11.77
C ARG A 286 1.99 25.83 11.81
N GLU A 287 3.02 25.17 11.28
CA GLU A 287 4.38 25.73 11.25
C GLU A 287 4.44 27.02 10.40
N SER A 288 3.71 27.06 9.27
CA SER A 288 3.57 28.26 8.45
C SER A 288 2.78 29.38 9.15
N ALA A 289 1.68 29.04 9.82
CA ALA A 289 0.90 30.00 10.61
C ALA A 289 1.73 30.57 11.76
N LEU A 290 2.45 29.73 12.51
CA LEU A 290 3.30 30.14 13.61
C LEU A 290 4.49 30.99 13.14
N LYS A 291 5.07 30.70 11.96
CA LYS A 291 6.09 31.54 11.31
C LYS A 291 5.54 32.89 10.85
N ASN A 292 4.31 32.93 10.35
CA ASN A 292 3.65 34.18 9.98
C ASN A 292 3.29 35.00 11.23
N PHE A 293 2.88 34.36 12.33
CA PHE A 293 2.63 35.01 13.62
C PHE A 293 3.90 35.53 14.28
N THR A 294 5.01 34.79 14.25
CA THR A 294 6.31 35.31 14.73
C THR A 294 6.77 36.49 13.89
N LYS A 295 6.46 36.53 12.59
CA LYS A 295 6.71 37.70 11.72
C LYS A 295 5.80 38.90 12.02
N ILE A 296 4.58 38.66 12.53
CA ILE A 296 3.65 39.69 13.01
C ILE A 296 4.10 40.22 14.38
N CYS A 297 4.71 39.39 15.23
CA CYS A 297 5.32 39.81 16.50
C CYS A 297 6.69 40.47 16.34
N ASP A 298 7.44 40.20 15.26
CA ASP A 298 8.70 40.90 14.95
C ASP A 298 8.48 42.32 14.40
N LEU A 299 7.25 42.67 14.02
CA LEU A 299 6.87 44.01 13.57
C LEU A 299 6.57 44.98 14.72
N SER A 300 6.68 44.54 15.99
CA SER A 300 6.55 45.42 17.15
C SER A 300 7.88 45.90 17.74
N GLN A 301 9.03 45.56 17.14
CA GLN A 301 10.33 46.14 17.52
C GLN A 301 10.60 47.43 16.74
N THR A 302 9.86 48.48 17.07
CA THR A 302 10.38 49.85 16.98
C THR A 302 10.11 50.54 18.31
N GLU A 303 11.19 50.61 19.09
CA GLU A 303 11.53 51.63 20.09
C GLU A 303 10.44 52.09 21.06
N ILE A 304 10.36 51.50 22.27
CA ILE A 304 10.09 52.23 23.52
C ILE A 304 10.86 51.56 24.67
N GLU A 305 11.62 52.35 25.43
CA GLU A 305 12.36 51.99 26.65
C GLU A 305 11.45 51.42 27.76
N PRO A 306 11.96 50.56 28.67
CA PRO A 306 11.14 49.92 29.69
C PRO A 306 11.01 50.82 30.93
N THR A 307 9.79 51.25 31.25
CA THR A 307 9.44 51.66 32.62
C THR A 307 8.56 50.60 33.28
N ALA A 308 8.98 50.18 34.46
CA ALA A 308 8.39 49.09 35.22
C ALA A 308 7.04 49.50 35.83
N ASP A 309 5.94 49.30 35.10
CA ASP A 309 4.58 49.17 35.68
C ASP A 309 3.57 48.39 34.80
N ASP A 310 3.98 47.86 33.63
CA ASP A 310 3.06 47.22 32.66
C ASP A 310 2.76 45.72 32.90
N ALA A 311 2.96 45.21 34.12
CA ALA A 311 2.49 43.86 34.47
C ALA A 311 0.96 43.78 34.65
N ASN A 312 0.28 44.92 34.80
CA ASN A 312 -1.16 44.98 35.05
C ASN A 312 -2.02 45.11 33.77
N LEU A 313 -1.45 45.51 32.63
CA LEU A 313 -2.22 45.68 31.39
C LEU A 313 -2.58 44.35 30.72
N LEU A 314 -1.74 43.32 30.87
CA LEU A 314 -2.02 41.98 30.35
C LEU A 314 -3.11 41.24 31.15
N ASN A 315 -3.27 41.58 32.43
CA ASN A 315 -4.34 41.01 33.26
C ASN A 315 -5.69 41.70 33.04
N GLU A 316 -5.72 42.97 32.60
CA GLU A 316 -6.98 43.66 32.28
C GLU A 316 -7.60 43.20 30.96
N ILE A 317 -6.80 42.81 29.97
CA ILE A 317 -7.31 42.26 28.71
C ILE A 317 -8.04 40.92 28.95
N ASN A 318 -7.68 40.19 30.02
CA ASN A 318 -8.28 38.91 30.40
C ASN A 318 -9.67 39.03 31.05
N PHE A 319 -10.17 40.24 31.34
CA PHE A 319 -11.42 40.41 32.08
C PHE A 319 -12.58 41.04 31.30
N GLN A 320 -12.36 41.51 30.06
CA GLN A 320 -13.40 42.28 29.34
C GLN A 320 -14.05 41.60 28.13
N TYR A 321 -13.51 40.50 27.58
CA TYR A 321 -14.18 39.71 26.52
C TYR A 321 -13.77 38.22 26.52
N PRO A 322 -14.43 37.36 27.32
CA PRO A 322 -14.15 35.91 27.32
C PRO A 322 -14.61 35.20 26.02
N ASP A 323 -15.40 35.85 25.17
CA ASP A 323 -15.99 35.27 23.96
C ASP A 323 -15.10 35.39 22.71
N LEU A 324 -13.94 36.07 22.80
CA LEU A 324 -13.00 36.22 21.69
C LEU A 324 -11.77 35.30 21.79
N GLU A 325 -11.78 34.34 22.73
CA GLU A 325 -10.70 33.37 22.92
C GLU A 325 -11.18 31.90 22.90
N PHE A 326 -12.26 31.59 22.16
CA PHE A 326 -12.76 30.21 22.04
C PHE A 326 -13.10 29.83 20.59
N ASP A 327 -12.06 29.67 19.75
CA ASP A 327 -12.14 28.74 18.60
C ASP A 327 -10.78 28.35 17.98
N CYS A 328 -9.68 29.04 18.32
CA CYS A 328 -8.39 28.79 17.67
C CYS A 328 -7.57 27.60 18.22
N LEU A 329 -8.01 26.92 19.28
CA LEU A 329 -7.25 25.81 19.89
C LEU A 329 -8.05 24.54 20.23
N ASN A 330 -9.38 24.52 20.10
CA ASN A 330 -10.16 23.35 20.46
C ASN A 330 -10.41 22.43 19.26
N ASN A 331 -9.38 21.59 19.06
CA ASN A 331 -9.33 20.28 18.41
C ASN A 331 -8.50 20.23 17.10
N PRO A 332 -7.16 20.27 17.20
CA PRO A 332 -6.28 20.64 16.08
C PRO A 332 -5.91 19.47 15.13
N PHE A 333 -6.56 18.33 15.25
CA PHE A 333 -6.28 17.15 14.42
C PHE A 333 -7.53 16.75 13.67
N VAL A 334 -7.42 16.65 12.34
CA VAL A 334 -8.42 15.93 11.55
C VAL A 334 -8.50 14.53 12.14
N LYS A 335 -9.64 14.20 12.74
CA LYS A 335 -9.86 12.89 13.34
C LYS A 335 -9.94 11.89 12.19
N CYS A 336 -8.85 11.18 11.94
CA CYS A 336 -8.75 10.28 10.81
C CYS A 336 -8.70 8.82 11.25
N THR A 337 -9.48 7.96 10.58
CA THR A 337 -9.48 6.52 10.78
C THR A 337 -9.40 5.79 9.43
N PRO A 338 -8.76 4.61 9.33
CA PRO A 338 -7.99 3.92 10.36
C PRO A 338 -6.68 4.64 10.68
N LYS A 339 -6.29 4.61 11.95
CA LYS A 339 -5.02 5.21 12.39
C LYS A 339 -3.85 4.45 11.75
N PRO A 340 -2.75 5.15 11.37
CA PRO A 340 -1.56 4.50 10.86
C PRO A 340 -1.03 3.47 11.88
N ASP A 341 -0.75 2.27 11.38
CA ASP A 341 -0.21 1.18 12.17
C ASP A 341 1.31 1.29 12.23
N ALA A 342 1.91 0.51 13.14
CA ALA A 342 3.35 0.55 13.33
C ALA A 342 4.10 0.12 12.05
N PHE A 343 3.49 -0.73 11.20
CA PHE A 343 4.07 -1.21 9.94
C PHE A 343 3.96 -0.21 8.77
N ASN A 344 3.04 0.77 8.82
CA ASN A 344 2.91 1.87 7.86
C ASN A 344 2.99 3.24 8.55
N PRO A 345 4.17 3.63 9.06
CA PRO A 345 4.35 4.96 9.63
C PRO A 345 4.21 6.03 8.54
N CYS A 346 3.81 7.24 8.94
CA CYS A 346 3.62 8.41 8.07
C CYS A 346 4.91 9.01 7.48
N GLU A 347 5.94 8.19 7.31
CA GLU A 347 7.27 8.54 6.84
C GLU A 347 7.52 7.95 5.44
N ASP A 348 8.40 8.58 4.68
CA ASP A 348 8.86 8.05 3.39
C ASP A 348 9.49 6.65 3.54
N LEU A 349 9.58 5.91 2.42
CA LEU A 349 10.10 4.53 2.38
C LEU A 349 11.46 4.36 3.08
N LEU A 350 12.41 5.30 2.92
CA LEU A 350 13.68 5.32 3.65
C LEU A 350 13.74 6.32 4.82
N GLY A 351 12.75 7.22 4.94
CA GLY A 351 12.58 8.17 6.06
C GLY A 351 13.64 9.27 6.17
N PHE A 352 14.92 8.91 6.25
CA PHE A 352 16.03 9.80 6.54
C PHE A 352 16.99 10.02 5.36
N PRO A 353 17.49 11.26 5.14
CA PRO A 353 18.45 11.55 4.07
C PRO A 353 19.75 10.73 4.16
N PHE A 354 20.28 10.49 5.36
CA PHE A 354 21.50 9.71 5.55
C PHE A 354 21.28 8.24 5.16
N LEU A 355 20.12 7.67 5.48
CA LEU A 355 19.80 6.28 5.17
C LEU A 355 19.68 6.08 3.66
N ARG A 356 19.13 7.06 2.94
CA ARG A 356 19.09 7.07 1.47
C ARG A 356 20.47 7.02 0.86
N PHE A 357 21.38 7.89 1.30
CA PHE A 357 22.77 7.90 0.81
C PHE A 357 23.46 6.55 1.06
N LEU A 358 23.33 6.03 2.28
CA LEU A 358 23.93 4.76 2.67
C LEU A 358 23.35 3.56 1.90
N THR A 359 22.04 3.55 1.66
CA THR A 359 21.36 2.48 0.91
C THR A 359 21.83 2.45 -0.54
N TRP A 360 21.96 3.60 -1.20
CA TRP A 360 22.52 3.69 -2.55
C TRP A 360 23.97 3.20 -2.59
N LEU A 361 24.79 3.57 -1.60
CA LEU A 361 26.17 3.10 -1.50
C LEU A 361 26.26 1.56 -1.35
N ILE A 362 25.50 0.99 -0.41
CA ILE A 362 25.45 -0.47 -0.18
C ILE A 362 25.00 -1.20 -1.44
N THR A 363 23.95 -0.69 -2.10
CA THR A 363 23.36 -1.31 -3.31
C THR A 363 24.37 -1.36 -4.45
N VAL A 364 25.04 -0.24 -4.75
CA VAL A 364 26.03 -0.17 -5.83
C VAL A 364 27.19 -1.12 -5.56
N LEU A 365 27.72 -1.13 -4.33
CA LEU A 365 28.83 -2.00 -3.96
C LEU A 365 28.44 -3.49 -4.02
N ALA A 366 27.24 -3.85 -3.54
CA ALA A 366 26.77 -5.23 -3.55
C ALA A 366 26.55 -5.76 -4.98
N VAL A 367 25.93 -4.97 -5.86
CA VAL A 367 25.71 -5.35 -7.27
C VAL A 367 27.04 -5.46 -8.01
N MET A 368 27.90 -4.45 -7.90
CA MET A 368 29.20 -4.44 -8.59
C MET A 368 30.12 -5.56 -8.11
N GLY A 369 30.19 -5.79 -6.79
CA GLY A 369 31.04 -6.82 -6.19
C GLY A 369 30.61 -8.23 -6.60
N ASN A 370 29.33 -8.56 -6.45
CA ASN A 370 28.81 -9.88 -6.79
C ASN A 370 28.80 -10.14 -8.31
N LEU A 371 28.51 -9.13 -9.13
CA LEU A 371 28.62 -9.23 -10.59
C LEU A 371 30.06 -9.49 -11.03
N ALA A 372 31.03 -8.75 -10.46
CA ALA A 372 32.44 -8.97 -10.78
C ALA A 372 32.90 -10.39 -10.41
N VAL A 373 32.49 -10.91 -9.25
CA VAL A 373 32.78 -12.29 -8.85
C VAL A 373 32.18 -13.28 -9.83
N LEU A 374 30.91 -13.12 -10.20
CA LEU A 374 30.22 -14.01 -11.14
C LEU A 374 30.92 -14.02 -12.50
N VAL A 375 31.25 -12.83 -13.04
CA VAL A 375 31.95 -12.67 -14.32
C VAL A 375 33.32 -13.35 -14.28
N ILE A 376 34.12 -13.13 -13.22
CA ILE A 376 35.45 -13.72 -13.10
C ILE A 376 35.38 -15.25 -12.99
N LEU A 377 34.42 -15.78 -12.21
CA LEU A 377 34.27 -17.22 -12.04
C LEU A 377 33.75 -17.93 -13.29
N LEU A 378 32.87 -17.28 -14.08
CA LEU A 378 32.33 -17.83 -15.32
C LEU A 378 33.30 -17.74 -16.51
N ILE A 379 34.10 -16.67 -16.60
CA ILE A 379 35.06 -16.46 -17.69
C ILE A 379 36.37 -17.23 -17.47
N SER A 380 36.71 -17.57 -16.23
CA SER A 380 37.93 -18.33 -15.93
C SER A 380 37.89 -19.72 -16.58
N HIS A 381 38.79 -19.99 -17.55
CA HIS A 381 38.95 -21.29 -18.22
C HIS A 381 39.51 -22.40 -17.30
N HIS A 382 39.60 -22.17 -15.99
CA HIS A 382 40.04 -23.16 -15.04
C HIS A 382 38.91 -24.16 -14.72
N LYS A 383 39.27 -25.43 -14.42
CA LYS A 383 38.30 -26.47 -14.06
C LYS A 383 37.40 -26.00 -12.90
N LEU A 384 36.08 -26.20 -13.05
CA LEU A 384 35.07 -25.91 -12.02
C LEU A 384 35.28 -26.86 -10.83
N THR A 385 35.85 -26.33 -9.74
CA THR A 385 35.92 -27.05 -8.46
C THR A 385 34.61 -26.90 -7.69
N ILE A 386 34.32 -27.83 -6.79
CA ILE A 386 33.11 -27.83 -5.96
C ILE A 386 32.95 -26.49 -5.23
N SER A 387 34.00 -26.01 -4.56
CA SER A 387 33.92 -24.74 -3.83
C SER A 387 33.69 -23.54 -4.76
N ARG A 388 34.23 -23.54 -6.00
CA ARG A 388 33.98 -22.47 -6.99
C ARG A 388 32.53 -22.45 -7.47
N PHE A 389 31.94 -23.63 -7.66
CA PHE A 389 30.53 -23.76 -7.99
C PHE A 389 29.61 -23.25 -6.87
N LEU A 390 29.90 -23.58 -5.61
CA LEU A 390 29.14 -23.07 -4.47
C LEU A 390 29.29 -21.55 -4.31
N MET A 391 30.49 -21.00 -4.50
CA MET A 391 30.71 -19.54 -4.50
C MET A 391 29.95 -18.83 -5.63
N CYS A 392 29.79 -19.47 -6.80
CA CYS A 392 28.99 -18.93 -7.89
C CYS A 392 27.50 -18.83 -7.53
N ASN A 393 26.95 -19.85 -6.85
CA ASN A 393 25.57 -19.83 -6.37
C ASN A 393 25.36 -18.76 -5.29
N LEU A 394 26.33 -18.59 -4.38
CA LEU A 394 26.29 -17.55 -3.35
C LEU A 394 26.32 -16.15 -3.98
N ALA A 395 27.23 -15.90 -4.92
CA ALA A 395 27.31 -14.62 -5.64
C ALA A 395 26.03 -14.32 -6.43
N PHE A 396 25.37 -15.34 -6.98
CA PHE A 396 24.08 -15.17 -7.65
C PHE A 396 22.96 -14.77 -6.67
N ALA A 397 22.86 -15.45 -5.52
CA ALA A 397 21.89 -15.10 -4.49
C ALA A 397 22.10 -13.66 -3.98
N ASP A 398 23.34 -13.28 -3.67
CA ASP A 398 23.67 -11.93 -3.21
C ASP A 398 23.45 -10.86 -4.29
N LEU A 399 23.61 -11.20 -5.57
CA LEU A 399 23.24 -10.32 -6.68
C LEU A 399 21.73 -10.08 -6.74
N CYS A 400 20.91 -11.12 -6.54
CA CYS A 400 19.46 -10.99 -6.44
C CYS A 400 19.05 -10.08 -5.27
N MET A 401 19.71 -10.19 -4.11
CA MET A 401 19.52 -9.25 -3.00
C MET A 401 19.89 -7.81 -3.40
N GLY A 402 21.00 -7.61 -4.10
CA GLY A 402 21.40 -6.31 -4.62
C GLY A 402 20.37 -5.68 -5.56
N VAL A 403 19.78 -6.48 -6.47
CA VAL A 403 18.71 -6.04 -7.38
C VAL A 403 17.45 -5.65 -6.60
N TYR A 404 17.08 -6.42 -5.57
CA TYR A 404 15.97 -6.07 -4.68
C TYR A 404 16.18 -4.70 -4.01
N LEU A 405 17.36 -4.44 -3.44
CA LEU A 405 17.66 -3.14 -2.82
C LEU A 405 17.64 -1.99 -3.83
N MET A 406 18.09 -2.25 -5.05
CA MET A 406 18.02 -1.29 -6.15
C MET A 406 16.57 -0.92 -6.50
N LEU A 407 15.64 -1.90 -6.49
CA LEU A 407 14.21 -1.64 -6.71
C LEU A 407 13.61 -0.75 -5.60
N ILE A 408 13.96 -1.02 -4.34
CA ILE A 408 13.53 -0.20 -3.20
C ILE A 408 14.08 1.23 -3.30
N ALA A 409 15.38 1.38 -3.57
CA ALA A 409 16.04 2.68 -3.70
C ALA A 409 15.48 3.50 -4.88
N PHE A 410 15.16 2.84 -6.00
CA PHE A 410 14.53 3.46 -7.16
C PHE A 410 13.10 3.94 -6.85
N ARG A 411 12.32 3.13 -6.12
CA ARG A 411 10.95 3.52 -5.73
C ARG A 411 10.92 4.66 -4.72
N ASP A 412 11.81 4.66 -3.73
CA ASP A 412 11.96 5.80 -2.82
C ASP A 412 12.35 7.08 -3.56
N TYR A 413 13.18 6.99 -4.62
CA TYR A 413 13.53 8.14 -5.45
C TYR A 413 12.33 8.71 -6.22
N LEU A 414 11.47 7.85 -6.78
CA LEU A 414 10.29 8.27 -7.55
C LEU A 414 9.17 8.85 -6.66
N SER A 415 9.00 8.32 -5.45
CA SER A 415 7.89 8.71 -4.57
C SER A 415 8.22 9.88 -3.62
N ARG A 416 9.26 10.66 -3.91
CA ARG A 416 9.74 11.73 -3.00
C ARG A 416 8.62 12.71 -2.68
N GLN A 417 8.40 12.96 -1.39
CA GLN A 417 7.42 13.90 -0.83
C GLN A 417 5.93 13.61 -1.08
N GLU A 418 5.59 12.66 -1.96
CA GLU A 418 4.21 12.23 -2.26
C GLU A 418 4.01 10.72 -2.03
N TYR A 419 4.77 10.12 -1.11
CA TYR A 419 4.69 8.69 -0.84
C TYR A 419 3.26 8.26 -0.46
N TYR A 420 2.49 9.09 0.25
CA TYR A 420 1.12 8.75 0.66
C TYR A 420 0.17 8.46 -0.52
N ASN A 421 0.33 9.14 -1.67
CA ASN A 421 -0.49 8.92 -2.87
C ASN A 421 -0.03 7.70 -3.69
N HIS A 422 1.22 7.29 -3.54
CA HIS A 422 1.84 6.21 -4.30
C HIS A 422 2.06 4.93 -3.48
N ALA A 423 1.92 5.00 -2.15
CA ALA A 423 2.16 3.91 -1.22
C ALA A 423 1.23 2.72 -1.51
N THR A 424 -0.06 3.00 -1.68
CA THR A 424 -1.07 1.97 -1.97
C THR A 424 -0.79 1.31 -3.32
N ASP A 425 -0.43 2.07 -4.35
CA ASP A 425 -0.05 1.53 -5.67
C ASP A 425 1.22 0.70 -5.63
N TRP A 426 2.20 1.06 -4.79
CA TRP A 426 3.41 0.28 -4.59
C TRP A 426 3.11 -1.05 -3.87
N GLN A 427 2.44 -0.98 -2.71
CA GLN A 427 2.16 -2.13 -1.85
C GLN A 427 1.21 -3.14 -2.50
N THR A 428 0.13 -2.68 -3.12
CA THR A 428 -0.86 -3.54 -3.79
C THR A 428 -0.49 -3.88 -5.23
N GLY A 429 0.49 -3.17 -5.81
CA GLY A 429 0.95 -3.41 -7.17
C GLY A 429 1.88 -4.63 -7.29
N PRO A 430 2.17 -5.06 -8.53
CA PRO A 430 3.06 -6.19 -8.78
C PRO A 430 4.51 -5.92 -8.34
N GLY A 431 4.89 -4.64 -8.21
CA GLY A 431 6.24 -4.24 -7.82
C GLY A 431 6.65 -4.76 -6.45
N CYS A 432 5.77 -4.66 -5.45
CA CYS A 432 6.05 -5.16 -4.12
C CYS A 432 6.07 -6.69 -4.07
N GLY A 433 5.22 -7.37 -4.86
CA GLY A 433 5.27 -8.82 -5.02
C GLY A 433 6.60 -9.32 -5.61
N ILE A 434 7.11 -8.66 -6.66
CA ILE A 434 8.42 -8.98 -7.26
C ILE A 434 9.55 -8.73 -6.28
N ALA A 435 9.52 -7.60 -5.57
CA ALA A 435 10.53 -7.26 -4.56
C ALA A 435 10.53 -8.29 -3.40
N GLY A 436 9.35 -8.65 -2.89
CA GLY A 436 9.16 -9.66 -1.85
C GLY A 436 9.61 -11.05 -2.26
N PHE A 437 9.33 -11.46 -3.49
CA PHE A 437 9.84 -12.71 -4.05
C PHE A 437 11.37 -12.71 -4.12
N LEU A 438 11.98 -11.65 -4.68
CA LEU A 438 13.43 -11.56 -4.85
C LEU A 438 14.16 -11.61 -3.51
N THR A 439 13.67 -10.88 -2.49
CA THR A 439 14.32 -10.82 -1.18
C THR A 439 14.27 -12.15 -0.45
N VAL A 440 13.12 -12.83 -0.41
CA VAL A 440 12.99 -14.14 0.25
C VAL A 440 13.74 -15.22 -0.50
N PHE A 441 13.61 -15.27 -1.83
CA PHE A 441 14.32 -16.24 -2.65
C PHE A 441 15.84 -16.15 -2.44
N ALA A 442 16.36 -14.93 -2.46
CA ALA A 442 17.78 -14.69 -2.38
C ALA A 442 18.35 -14.85 -0.96
N SER A 443 17.60 -14.47 0.09
CA SER A 443 18.02 -14.73 1.48
C SER A 443 18.07 -16.22 1.79
N GLU A 444 17.02 -16.97 1.43
CA GLU A 444 16.94 -18.41 1.69
C GLU A 444 17.98 -19.20 0.88
N LEU A 445 18.19 -18.83 -0.39
CA LEU A 445 19.23 -19.46 -1.22
C LEU A 445 20.64 -19.16 -0.67
N SER A 446 20.88 -17.95 -0.16
CA SER A 446 22.17 -17.57 0.44
C SER A 446 22.45 -18.39 1.70
N VAL A 447 21.52 -18.44 2.66
CA VAL A 447 21.64 -19.25 3.90
C VAL A 447 21.83 -20.73 3.57
N TYR A 448 21.03 -21.28 2.66
CA TYR A 448 21.20 -22.67 2.22
C TYR A 448 22.59 -22.91 1.61
N THR A 449 23.05 -22.03 0.72
CA THR A 449 24.38 -22.16 0.10
C THR A 449 25.50 -22.10 1.13
N LEU A 450 25.40 -21.24 2.15
CA LEU A 450 26.36 -21.15 3.25
C LEU A 450 26.41 -22.42 4.10
N THR A 451 25.27 -23.06 4.34
CA THR A 451 25.21 -24.34 5.06
C THR A 451 25.90 -25.46 4.25
N VAL A 452 25.66 -25.51 2.93
CA VAL A 452 26.30 -26.49 2.04
C VAL A 452 27.81 -26.25 1.93
N ILE A 453 28.26 -24.99 1.86
CA ILE A 453 29.69 -24.65 1.92
C ILE A 453 30.30 -25.16 3.22
N SER A 454 29.61 -24.99 4.36
CA SER A 454 30.10 -25.43 5.67
C SER A 454 30.19 -26.95 5.78
N LEU A 455 29.18 -27.67 5.28
CA LEU A 455 29.15 -29.13 5.21
C LEU A 455 30.22 -29.68 4.27
N GLU A 456 30.40 -29.07 3.09
CA GLU A 456 31.46 -29.45 2.14
C GLU A 456 32.84 -29.31 2.77
N ARG A 457 33.09 -28.21 3.48
CA ARG A 457 34.36 -27.98 4.16
C ARG A 457 34.61 -28.94 5.30
N TRP A 458 33.61 -29.18 6.14
CA TRP A 458 33.73 -30.16 7.20
C TRP A 458 34.03 -31.55 6.63
N HIS A 459 33.25 -31.99 5.65
CA HIS A 459 33.44 -33.30 5.03
C HIS A 459 34.81 -33.42 4.35
N THR A 460 35.27 -32.41 3.60
CA THR A 460 36.55 -32.47 2.90
C THR A 460 37.75 -32.45 3.85
N ILE A 461 37.68 -31.70 4.96
CA ILE A 461 38.76 -31.64 5.96
C ILE A 461 38.81 -32.94 6.78
N THR A 462 37.66 -33.40 7.29
CA THR A 462 37.61 -34.62 8.13
C THR A 462 37.87 -35.89 7.32
N ASN A 463 37.39 -35.98 6.08
CA ASN A 463 37.58 -37.17 5.23
C ASN A 463 38.76 -37.05 4.24
N ALA A 464 39.68 -36.09 4.45
CA ALA A 464 40.83 -35.85 3.57
C ALA A 464 41.72 -37.10 3.34
N MET A 465 41.71 -38.06 4.28
CA MET A 465 42.56 -39.25 4.29
C MET A 465 41.91 -40.52 3.69
N HIS A 466 40.59 -40.53 3.43
CA HIS A 466 39.89 -41.68 2.80
C HIS A 466 39.57 -41.41 1.33
N VAL A 467 40.47 -41.82 0.42
CA VAL A 467 40.37 -41.61 -1.04
C VAL A 467 39.04 -42.10 -1.65
N ASN A 468 38.42 -43.14 -1.08
CA ASN A 468 37.18 -43.75 -1.57
C ASN A 468 35.88 -43.03 -1.15
N LYS A 469 35.93 -42.03 -0.25
CA LYS A 469 34.74 -41.29 0.24
C LYS A 469 34.66 -39.84 -0.26
N ARG A 470 35.37 -39.45 -1.33
CA ARG A 470 35.36 -38.06 -1.81
C ARG A 470 33.98 -37.63 -2.35
N LEU A 471 33.51 -36.46 -1.90
CA LEU A 471 32.33 -35.81 -2.46
C LEU A 471 32.54 -35.54 -3.96
N ARG A 472 31.67 -36.09 -4.80
CA ARG A 472 31.65 -35.84 -6.26
C ARG A 472 30.74 -34.66 -6.59
N MET A 473 31.02 -34.00 -7.71
CA MET A 473 30.27 -32.84 -8.22
C MET A 473 28.76 -33.12 -8.33
N HIS A 474 28.36 -34.30 -8.83
CA HIS A 474 26.94 -34.65 -8.99
C HIS A 474 26.15 -34.58 -7.69
N HIS A 475 26.73 -34.99 -6.56
CA HIS A 475 26.04 -34.91 -5.25
C HIS A 475 25.81 -33.45 -4.85
N VAL A 476 26.80 -32.57 -5.05
CA VAL A 476 26.69 -31.15 -4.74
C VAL A 476 25.69 -30.46 -5.66
N THR A 477 25.70 -30.78 -6.95
CA THR A 477 24.72 -30.24 -7.89
C THR A 477 23.29 -30.68 -7.55
N ALA A 478 23.09 -31.94 -7.13
CA ALA A 478 21.79 -32.41 -6.65
C ALA A 478 21.35 -31.71 -5.35
N MET A 479 22.26 -31.54 -4.38
CA MET A 479 21.99 -30.79 -3.15
C MET A 479 21.61 -29.33 -3.44
N MET A 480 22.34 -28.66 -4.34
CA MET A 480 21.99 -27.31 -4.76
C MET A 480 20.66 -27.26 -5.51
N GLY A 481 20.35 -28.23 -6.37
CA GLY A 481 19.05 -28.33 -7.03
C GLY A 481 17.88 -28.42 -6.04
N ALA A 482 18.05 -29.18 -4.94
CA ALA A 482 17.07 -29.23 -3.86
C ALA A 482 16.95 -27.89 -3.12
N GLY A 483 18.07 -27.22 -2.84
CA GLY A 483 18.10 -25.88 -2.26
C GLY A 483 17.36 -24.84 -3.11
N TRP A 484 17.60 -24.82 -4.42
CA TRP A 484 16.87 -23.96 -5.35
C TRP A 484 15.37 -24.22 -5.36
N GLY A 485 14.96 -25.50 -5.37
CA GLY A 485 13.55 -25.88 -5.28
C GLY A 485 12.90 -25.41 -3.98
N PHE A 486 13.61 -25.55 -2.85
CA PHE A 486 13.15 -25.07 -1.54
C PHE A 486 13.02 -23.55 -1.49
N SER A 487 14.04 -22.80 -1.89
CA SER A 487 14.02 -21.32 -1.87
C SER A 487 12.93 -20.77 -2.81
N LEU A 488 12.73 -21.40 -3.96
CA LEU A 488 11.65 -21.04 -4.89
C LEU A 488 10.27 -21.29 -4.27
N LEU A 489 10.07 -22.45 -3.64
CA LEU A 489 8.81 -22.78 -2.98
C LEU A 489 8.47 -21.76 -1.89
N VAL A 490 9.42 -21.47 -1.00
CA VAL A 490 9.21 -20.52 0.10
C VAL A 490 8.89 -19.12 -0.42
N ALA A 491 9.61 -18.64 -1.45
CA ALA A 491 9.36 -17.33 -2.05
C ALA A 491 8.03 -17.24 -2.83
N LEU A 492 7.52 -18.36 -3.35
CA LEU A 492 6.23 -18.37 -4.06
C LEU A 492 5.03 -18.38 -3.11
N LEU A 493 5.14 -18.97 -1.92
CA LEU A 493 4.00 -19.15 -0.99
C LEU A 493 3.23 -17.84 -0.68
N PRO A 494 3.88 -16.69 -0.41
CA PRO A 494 3.15 -15.43 -0.19
C PRO A 494 2.51 -14.85 -1.45
N LEU A 495 2.96 -15.23 -2.66
CA LEU A 495 2.31 -14.82 -3.91
C LEU A 495 1.02 -15.63 -4.19
N VAL A 496 0.94 -16.88 -3.71
CA VAL A 496 -0.24 -17.74 -3.86
C VAL A 496 -1.29 -17.47 -2.76
N GLY A 497 -1.02 -16.54 -1.85
CA GLY A 497 -1.99 -16.08 -0.84
C GLY A 497 -1.89 -16.81 0.52
N VAL A 498 -0.81 -17.55 0.79
CA VAL A 498 -0.55 -18.12 2.13
C VAL A 498 -0.11 -17.04 3.13
N SER A 499 0.56 -16.01 2.63
CA SER A 499 0.99 -14.81 3.37
C SER A 499 0.90 -13.59 2.43
N SER A 500 1.28 -12.40 2.88
CA SER A 500 1.24 -11.17 2.09
C SER A 500 2.55 -10.39 2.18
N TYR A 501 3.09 -10.00 1.02
CA TYR A 501 4.20 -9.05 0.93
C TYR A 501 3.74 -7.59 1.05
N SER A 502 2.45 -7.31 0.89
CA SER A 502 1.92 -5.95 0.78
C SER A 502 1.75 -5.22 2.12
N LYS A 503 1.92 -5.93 3.25
CA LYS A 503 1.69 -5.38 4.60
C LYS A 503 2.73 -4.35 5.02
N VAL A 504 4.00 -4.60 4.68
CA VAL A 504 5.12 -3.72 5.02
C VAL A 504 5.62 -3.05 3.75
N SER A 505 5.91 -1.75 3.82
CA SER A 505 6.40 -0.95 2.68
C SER A 505 7.68 -1.49 1.99
N ILE A 506 8.51 -2.23 2.72
CA ILE A 506 9.75 -2.88 2.28
C ILE A 506 9.50 -4.26 1.64
N CYS A 507 8.24 -4.72 1.60
CA CYS A 507 7.82 -5.95 0.92
C CYS A 507 8.33 -7.24 1.57
N LEU A 508 8.50 -7.24 2.90
CA LEU A 508 8.83 -8.44 3.68
C LEU A 508 7.55 -9.14 4.15
N PRO A 509 7.54 -10.49 4.19
CA PRO A 509 6.37 -11.24 4.62
C PRO A 509 6.30 -11.22 6.16
N MET A 510 5.72 -10.16 6.71
CA MET A 510 5.56 -9.96 8.17
C MET A 510 4.08 -9.98 8.58
N ASP A 511 3.23 -10.62 7.78
CA ASP A 511 1.80 -10.71 8.04
C ASP A 511 1.51 -11.68 9.19
N ILE A 512 0.94 -11.17 10.28
CA ILE A 512 0.56 -11.95 11.48
C ILE A 512 -0.95 -11.93 11.75
N ASP A 513 -1.75 -11.40 10.82
CA ASP A 513 -3.20 -11.26 11.04
C ASP A 513 -3.92 -12.61 10.93
N THR A 514 -3.40 -13.52 10.11
CA THR A 514 -3.97 -14.85 9.89
C THR A 514 -3.11 -15.94 10.51
N LEU A 515 -3.74 -17.05 10.93
CA LEU A 515 -3.01 -18.20 11.45
C LEU A 515 -2.04 -18.79 10.42
N GLY A 516 -2.45 -18.83 9.15
CA GLY A 516 -1.63 -19.33 8.05
C GLY A 516 -0.37 -18.48 7.82
N SER A 517 -0.52 -17.15 7.80
CA SER A 517 0.60 -16.25 7.63
C SER A 517 1.55 -16.27 8.84
N GLN A 518 1.02 -16.36 10.06
CA GLN A 518 1.83 -16.51 11.28
C GLN A 518 2.67 -17.80 11.27
N VAL A 519 2.07 -18.95 10.90
CA VAL A 519 2.78 -20.23 10.80
C VAL A 519 3.89 -20.16 9.75
N TYR A 520 3.62 -19.54 8.60
CA TYR A 520 4.63 -19.33 7.55
C TYR A 520 5.83 -18.53 8.08
N VAL A 521 5.61 -17.37 8.71
CA VAL A 521 6.70 -16.52 9.20
C VAL A 521 7.54 -17.25 10.23
N VAL A 522 6.90 -17.93 11.19
CA VAL A 522 7.59 -18.70 12.22
C VAL A 522 8.38 -19.87 11.62
N ALA A 523 7.83 -20.57 10.62
CA ALA A 523 8.50 -21.68 9.97
C ALA A 523 9.78 -21.23 9.24
N VAL A 524 9.72 -20.12 8.49
CA VAL A 524 10.91 -19.56 7.80
C VAL A 524 11.98 -19.14 8.80
N LEU A 525 11.61 -18.49 9.90
CA LEU A 525 12.55 -18.14 10.97
C LEU A 525 13.20 -19.36 11.61
N LEU A 526 12.39 -20.40 11.89
CA LEU A 526 12.87 -21.63 12.49
C LEU A 526 13.87 -22.36 11.57
N VAL A 527 13.61 -22.40 10.27
CA VAL A 527 14.55 -22.95 9.28
C VAL A 527 15.88 -22.22 9.31
N ASN A 528 15.87 -20.89 9.37
CA ASN A 528 17.09 -20.08 9.47
C ASN A 528 17.87 -20.34 10.77
N VAL A 529 17.18 -20.50 11.91
CA VAL A 529 17.82 -20.89 13.18
C VAL A 529 18.44 -22.28 13.10
N VAL A 530 17.74 -23.25 12.53
CA VAL A 530 18.24 -24.63 12.36
C VAL A 530 19.48 -24.64 11.45
N ALA A 531 19.44 -23.91 10.33
CA ALA A 531 20.57 -23.74 9.43
C ALA A 531 21.81 -23.20 10.16
N PHE A 532 21.63 -22.18 10.99
CA PHE A 532 22.70 -21.62 11.83
C PHE A 532 23.27 -22.66 12.81
N CYS A 533 22.42 -23.42 13.51
CA CYS A 533 22.88 -24.47 14.42
C CYS A 533 23.71 -25.55 13.70
N VAL A 534 23.29 -25.96 12.50
CA VAL A 534 24.03 -26.93 11.67
C VAL A 534 25.40 -26.37 11.30
N VAL A 535 25.47 -25.11 10.88
CA VAL A 535 26.74 -24.44 10.56
C VAL A 535 27.64 -24.40 11.79
N CYS A 536 27.15 -23.95 12.94
CA CYS A 536 27.94 -23.93 14.19
C CYS A 536 28.49 -25.32 14.55
N TYR A 537 27.65 -26.35 14.47
CA TYR A 537 28.07 -27.74 14.71
C TYR A 537 29.22 -28.15 13.78
N CYS A 538 29.09 -27.90 12.47
CA CYS A 538 30.14 -28.23 11.49
C CYS A 538 31.47 -27.56 11.84
N TYR A 539 31.45 -26.30 12.30
CA TYR A 539 32.68 -25.58 12.66
C TYR A 539 33.31 -26.07 13.95
N ILE A 540 32.51 -26.44 14.95
CA ILE A 540 33.02 -27.08 16.16
C ILE A 540 33.75 -28.37 15.77
N CYS A 541 33.15 -29.20 14.90
CA CYS A 541 33.79 -30.41 14.40
C CYS A 541 35.07 -30.12 13.60
N ILE A 542 35.08 -29.10 12.73
CA ILE A 542 36.30 -28.68 12.02
C ILE A 542 37.39 -28.24 13.00
N TYR A 543 37.04 -27.42 14.00
CA TYR A 543 37.98 -26.93 15.01
C TYR A 543 38.61 -28.09 15.80
N LEU A 544 37.79 -29.03 16.27
CA LEU A 544 38.25 -30.24 16.95
C LEU A 544 39.14 -31.09 16.04
N SER A 545 38.78 -31.24 14.76
CA SER A 545 39.58 -31.99 13.78
C SER A 545 40.94 -31.36 13.49
N VAL A 546 41.05 -30.02 13.54
CA VAL A 546 42.30 -29.29 13.29
C VAL A 546 43.20 -29.23 14.53
N HIS A 547 42.63 -29.28 15.73
CA HIS A 547 43.38 -29.23 16.99
C HIS A 547 43.85 -30.60 17.50
N ASN A 548 43.39 -31.70 16.90
CA ASN A 548 43.86 -33.03 17.25
C ASN A 548 45.33 -33.26 16.83
N PRO A 549 46.25 -33.58 17.77
CA PRO A 549 47.68 -33.68 17.52
C PRO A 549 48.10 -34.89 16.66
N GLU A 550 47.26 -35.92 16.54
CA GLU A 550 47.48 -37.07 15.64
C GLU A 550 47.34 -36.71 14.15
N TYR A 551 46.71 -35.58 13.83
CA TYR A 551 46.33 -35.18 12.48
C TYR A 551 46.91 -33.80 12.16
N SER A 552 48.24 -33.71 12.06
CA SER A 552 48.97 -32.47 11.75
C SER A 552 48.63 -31.96 10.34
N THR A 553 47.55 -31.19 10.25
CA THR A 553 47.12 -30.51 9.03
C THR A 553 48.00 -29.29 8.77
N HIS A 554 48.28 -29.04 7.48
CA HIS A 554 49.17 -27.97 7.04
C HIS A 554 48.69 -26.59 7.53
N HIS A 555 49.63 -25.70 7.88
CA HIS A 555 49.41 -24.28 8.26
C HIS A 555 48.51 -23.44 7.31
N GLY A 556 48.18 -23.95 6.12
CA GLY A 556 47.24 -23.35 5.17
C GLY A 556 45.77 -23.53 5.57
N ASP A 557 45.41 -24.66 6.17
CA ASP A 557 44.02 -25.03 6.46
C ASP A 557 43.44 -24.21 7.62
N THR A 558 44.27 -23.85 8.61
CA THR A 558 43.91 -22.93 9.71
C THR A 558 43.61 -21.51 9.23
N LYS A 559 44.37 -21.01 8.24
CA LYS A 559 44.12 -19.69 7.62
C LYS A 559 42.83 -19.66 6.80
N ILE A 560 42.49 -20.79 6.18
CA ILE A 560 41.25 -20.94 5.43
C ILE A 560 40.07 -21.04 6.40
N ALA A 561 40.14 -21.91 7.41
CA ALA A 561 39.10 -22.06 8.45
C ALA A 561 38.77 -20.74 9.16
N LYS A 562 39.78 -19.92 9.51
CA LYS A 562 39.58 -18.59 10.10
C LYS A 562 38.77 -17.65 9.18
N ARG A 563 39.03 -17.67 7.87
CA ARG A 563 38.29 -16.84 6.90
C ARG A 563 36.83 -17.28 6.77
N MET A 564 36.57 -18.58 6.84
CA MET A 564 35.21 -19.10 6.74
C MET A 564 34.41 -18.89 8.04
N ALA A 565 35.07 -18.92 9.21
CA ALA A 565 34.47 -18.55 10.49
C ALA A 565 34.05 -17.06 10.56
N VAL A 566 34.85 -16.15 9.99
CA VAL A 566 34.49 -14.72 9.91
C VAL A 566 33.22 -14.52 9.08
N LEU A 567 33.09 -15.24 7.96
CA LEU A 567 31.92 -15.17 7.08
C LEU A 567 30.61 -15.55 7.81
N ILE A 568 30.65 -16.56 8.66
CA ILE A 568 29.48 -17.02 9.42
C ILE A 568 29.14 -16.09 10.57
N PHE A 569 30.17 -15.56 11.24
CA PHE A 569 29.95 -14.60 12.31
C PHE A 569 29.33 -13.30 11.77
N THR A 570 29.73 -12.86 10.58
CA THR A 570 29.10 -11.72 9.91
C THR A 570 27.66 -12.01 9.51
N ASP A 571 27.36 -13.21 8.99
CA ASP A 571 26.00 -13.65 8.66
C ASP A 571 25.09 -13.66 9.91
N PHE A 572 25.56 -14.25 11.01
CA PHE A 572 24.84 -14.29 12.28
C PHE A 572 24.55 -12.90 12.84
N ILE A 573 25.54 -12.01 12.87
CA ILE A 573 25.34 -10.63 13.36
C ILE A 573 24.30 -9.90 12.51
N CYS A 574 24.29 -10.15 11.19
CA CYS A 574 23.31 -9.53 10.30
C CYS A 574 21.91 -10.12 10.50
N MET A 575 21.78 -11.43 10.76
CA MET A 575 20.50 -12.14 10.88
C MET A 575 19.87 -12.11 12.28
N ALA A 576 20.67 -11.92 13.34
CA ALA A 576 20.21 -11.93 14.73
C ALA A 576 19.18 -10.81 15.06
N PRO A 577 19.37 -9.54 14.64
CA PRO A 577 18.37 -8.50 14.87
C PRO A 577 17.03 -8.80 14.20
N ILE A 578 17.04 -9.30 12.96
CA ILE A 578 15.82 -9.62 12.19
C ILE A 578 15.05 -10.75 12.88
N SER A 579 15.76 -11.81 13.28
CA SER A 579 15.17 -12.95 13.98
C SER A 579 14.54 -12.52 15.32
N PHE A 580 15.24 -11.66 16.07
CA PHE A 580 14.72 -11.10 17.31
C PHE A 580 13.45 -10.28 17.10
N PHE A 581 13.42 -9.38 16.11
CA PHE A 581 12.24 -8.58 15.80
C PHE A 581 11.06 -9.43 15.33
N ALA A 582 11.31 -10.41 14.48
CA ALA A 582 10.26 -11.26 13.96
C ALA A 582 9.66 -12.17 15.05
N ILE A 583 10.46 -12.65 16.00
CA ILE A 583 9.98 -13.39 17.18
C ILE A 583 9.20 -12.47 18.14
N SER A 584 9.71 -11.26 18.42
CA SER A 584 9.03 -10.25 19.25
C SER A 584 7.65 -9.88 18.69
N ALA A 585 7.55 -9.71 17.36
CA ALA A 585 6.29 -9.50 16.66
C ALA A 585 5.36 -10.72 16.76
N ALA A 586 5.88 -11.95 16.58
CA ALA A 586 5.11 -13.18 16.69
C ALA A 586 4.54 -13.41 18.12
N LEU A 587 5.26 -12.95 19.15
CA LEU A 587 4.83 -13.01 20.56
C LEU A 587 3.90 -11.85 20.97
N ARG A 588 3.49 -11.00 20.02
CA ARG A 588 2.63 -9.82 20.25
C ARG A 588 3.17 -8.83 21.31
N MET A 589 4.50 -8.80 21.49
CA MET A 589 5.20 -7.93 22.44
C MET A 589 6.22 -7.09 21.67
N PRO A 590 5.80 -6.03 20.94
CA PRO A 590 6.72 -5.18 20.20
C PRO A 590 7.54 -4.33 21.19
N LEU A 591 8.74 -4.80 21.52
CA LEU A 591 9.63 -4.19 22.54
C LEU A 591 10.30 -2.88 22.08
N ILE A 592 10.26 -2.58 20.77
CA ILE A 592 10.84 -1.38 20.15
C ILE A 592 9.82 -0.79 19.16
N THR A 593 9.74 0.54 19.07
CA THR A 593 8.88 1.21 18.09
C THR A 593 9.28 0.82 16.67
N VAL A 594 8.31 0.57 15.79
CA VAL A 594 8.59 0.01 14.44
C VAL A 594 9.43 0.96 13.58
N SER A 595 9.42 2.27 13.87
CA SER A 595 10.30 3.26 13.24
C SER A 595 11.80 2.98 13.47
N HIS A 596 12.20 2.57 14.68
CA HIS A 596 13.61 2.22 14.94
C HIS A 596 13.98 0.84 14.40
N SER A 597 13.02 -0.10 14.40
CA SER A 597 13.19 -1.44 13.83
C SER A 597 13.41 -1.38 12.31
N LYS A 598 12.78 -0.42 11.61
CA LYS A 598 12.96 -0.14 10.18
C LYS A 598 14.40 0.23 9.84
N ILE A 599 15.04 1.09 10.65
CA ILE A 599 16.44 1.51 10.44
C ILE A 599 17.37 0.29 10.55
N LEU A 600 17.15 -0.55 11.56
CA LEU A 600 17.91 -1.79 11.75
C LEU A 600 17.71 -2.77 10.59
N LEU A 601 16.48 -2.98 10.13
CA LEU A 601 16.18 -3.86 9.01
C LEU A 601 16.82 -3.36 7.70
N ILE A 602 16.72 -2.08 7.37
CA ILE A 602 17.30 -1.54 6.13
C ILE A 602 18.83 -1.55 6.17
N LEU A 603 19.44 -1.38 7.34
CA LEU A 603 20.89 -1.35 7.49
C LEU A 603 21.51 -2.74 7.57
N PHE A 604 21.03 -3.62 8.45
CA PHE A 604 21.70 -4.89 8.75
C PHE A 604 21.34 -6.02 7.79
N TYR A 605 20.11 -6.04 7.28
CA TYR A 605 19.65 -7.07 6.35
C TYR A 605 20.52 -7.20 5.08
N PRO A 606 20.95 -6.10 4.42
CA PRO A 606 21.77 -6.20 3.21
C PRO A 606 23.29 -6.25 3.44
N ILE A 607 23.79 -6.02 4.66
CA ILE A 607 25.24 -5.98 4.92
C ILE A 607 25.90 -7.34 4.65
N ASN A 608 25.19 -8.43 4.91
CA ASN A 608 25.71 -9.77 4.67
C ASN A 608 26.10 -9.98 3.19
N SER A 609 25.17 -9.69 2.27
CA SER A 609 25.40 -9.80 0.82
C SER A 609 26.46 -8.82 0.28
N LEU A 610 26.68 -7.70 0.97
CA LEU A 610 27.78 -6.77 0.67
C LEU A 610 29.14 -7.35 1.09
N CYS A 611 29.24 -7.89 2.31
CA CYS A 611 30.51 -8.36 2.88
C CYS A 611 31.01 -9.65 2.23
N ASN A 612 30.10 -10.51 1.75
CA ASN A 612 30.40 -11.82 1.19
C ASN A 612 31.55 -11.77 0.13
N PRO A 613 31.45 -11.02 -0.99
CA PRO A 613 32.54 -10.90 -1.98
C PRO A 613 33.91 -10.50 -1.41
N PHE A 614 33.93 -9.63 -0.40
CA PHE A 614 35.18 -9.19 0.20
C PHE A 614 35.83 -10.31 1.03
N LEU A 615 35.02 -11.05 1.78
CA LEU A 615 35.49 -12.09 2.69
C LEU A 615 36.01 -13.34 1.97
N TYR A 616 35.37 -13.80 0.88
CA TYR A 616 35.72 -15.08 0.23
C TYR A 616 36.51 -14.96 -1.07
N THR A 617 36.32 -13.90 -1.87
CA THR A 617 36.96 -13.76 -3.21
C THR A 617 38.03 -12.68 -3.24
N ILE A 618 37.71 -11.42 -2.94
CA ILE A 618 38.59 -10.28 -3.25
C ILE A 618 39.92 -10.29 -2.48
N PHE A 619 39.91 -10.78 -1.23
CA PHE A 619 41.14 -10.92 -0.42
C PHE A 619 41.88 -12.26 -0.59
N THR A 620 41.53 -13.09 -1.58
CA THR A 620 42.30 -14.31 -1.90
C THR A 620 43.38 -14.03 -2.95
N ARG A 621 44.57 -14.63 -2.76
CA ARG A 621 45.69 -14.52 -3.72
C ARG A 621 45.33 -15.07 -5.11
N ALA A 622 44.45 -16.07 -5.17
CA ALA A 622 43.97 -16.66 -6.43
C ALA A 622 43.13 -15.66 -7.24
N PHE A 623 42.21 -14.93 -6.60
CA PHE A 623 41.39 -13.92 -7.27
C PHE A 623 42.22 -12.74 -7.77
N ARG A 624 43.21 -12.25 -7.00
CA ARG A 624 44.13 -11.19 -7.48
C ARG A 624 44.89 -11.62 -8.74
N LYS A 625 45.25 -12.89 -8.83
CA LYS A 625 45.91 -13.48 -10.01
C LYS A 625 44.95 -13.54 -11.21
N ASP A 626 43.72 -13.99 -10.99
CA ASP A 626 42.69 -14.07 -12.03
C ASP A 626 42.26 -12.69 -12.54
N VAL A 627 42.13 -11.69 -11.65
CA VAL A 627 41.88 -10.28 -12.01
C VAL A 627 43.04 -9.69 -12.81
N CYS A 628 44.29 -9.96 -12.42
CA CYS A 628 45.46 -9.50 -13.15
C CYS A 628 45.53 -10.11 -14.57
N LEU A 629 45.19 -11.39 -14.71
CA LEU A 629 45.07 -12.08 -16.00
C LEU A 629 43.96 -11.46 -16.87
N LEU A 630 42.80 -11.13 -16.29
CA LEU A 630 41.68 -10.55 -17.02
C LEU A 630 41.97 -9.09 -17.44
N LEU A 631 42.60 -8.29 -16.56
CA LEU A 631 43.08 -6.93 -16.87
C LEU A 631 44.17 -6.93 -17.94
N SER A 632 45.02 -7.96 -17.97
CA SER A 632 46.02 -8.13 -19.05
C SER A 632 45.38 -8.43 -20.41
N ARG A 633 44.19 -9.04 -20.42
CA ARG A 633 43.43 -9.40 -21.63
C ARG A 633 42.55 -8.24 -22.12
N CYS A 634 42.04 -7.39 -21.22
CA CYS A 634 41.27 -6.19 -21.55
C CYS A 634 42.13 -4.95 -21.89
N GLY A 635 43.47 -5.04 -21.86
CA GLY A 635 44.37 -4.00 -22.37
C GLY A 635 44.50 -2.73 -21.52
N CYS A 636 43.84 -2.62 -20.36
CA CYS A 636 43.78 -1.36 -19.59
C CYS A 636 45.05 -1.00 -18.79
N CYS A 637 46.03 -1.89 -18.63
CA CYS A 637 47.29 -1.58 -17.90
C CYS A 637 48.44 -2.50 -18.33
N ARG A 638 49.26 -2.12 -19.34
CA ARG A 638 50.51 -2.85 -19.67
C ARG A 638 51.54 -2.80 -18.53
N ALA A 639 51.63 -1.69 -17.80
CA ALA A 639 52.65 -1.49 -16.75
C ALA A 639 52.50 -2.42 -15.53
N ASN A 640 51.26 -2.77 -15.14
CA ASN A 640 51.02 -3.66 -13.99
C ASN A 640 51.13 -5.16 -14.34
N ALA A 641 51.06 -5.51 -15.63
CA ALA A 641 51.21 -6.89 -16.11
C ALA A 641 52.67 -7.36 -16.03
N ASP A 642 53.64 -6.47 -16.25
CA ASP A 642 55.07 -6.79 -16.18
C ASP A 642 55.56 -6.99 -14.73
N MET A 643 54.99 -6.25 -13.78
CA MET A 643 55.26 -6.43 -12.34
C MET A 643 54.69 -7.75 -11.77
N CYS A 644 53.67 -8.33 -12.41
CA CYS A 644 53.14 -9.65 -12.04
C CYS A 644 53.94 -10.80 -12.70
N ARG A 645 54.50 -10.58 -13.89
CA ARG A 645 55.43 -11.50 -14.55
C ARG A 645 56.74 -11.67 -13.76
N SER A 646 57.28 -10.59 -13.19
CA SER A 646 58.52 -10.63 -12.41
C SER A 646 58.42 -11.46 -11.12
N GLN A 647 57.28 -11.43 -10.43
CA GLN A 647 57.02 -12.30 -9.27
C GLN A 647 56.94 -13.80 -9.63
N THR A 648 56.53 -14.12 -10.86
CA THR A 648 56.45 -15.50 -11.35
C THR A 648 57.85 -16.06 -11.64
N MET A 649 58.76 -15.25 -12.19
CA MET A 649 60.14 -15.66 -12.46
C MET A 649 61.03 -15.73 -11.20
N ALA A 650 60.80 -14.86 -10.21
CA ALA A 650 61.52 -14.91 -8.93
C ALA A 650 61.28 -16.22 -8.15
N SER A 651 60.07 -16.80 -8.27
CA SER A 651 59.72 -18.08 -7.62
C SER A 651 60.34 -19.32 -8.28
N HIS A 652 60.69 -19.25 -9.57
CA HIS A 652 61.36 -20.35 -10.29
C HIS A 652 62.89 -20.36 -10.06
N LEU A 653 63.51 -19.19 -9.86
CA LEU A 653 64.95 -19.08 -9.56
C LEU A 653 65.31 -19.46 -8.11
N THR A 654 64.35 -19.44 -7.17
CA THR A 654 64.60 -19.90 -5.79
C THR A 654 64.53 -21.43 -5.63
N PHE A 655 64.01 -22.16 -6.63
CA PHE A 655 63.88 -23.62 -6.57
C PHE A 655 65.11 -24.34 -7.14
N THR A 656 65.84 -23.74 -8.09
CA THR A 656 67.07 -24.31 -8.66
C THR A 656 68.33 -24.09 -7.81
N GLN A 657 68.28 -23.23 -6.78
CA GLN A 657 69.42 -22.97 -5.89
C GLN A 657 69.47 -23.81 -4.60
N LYS A 658 68.48 -24.68 -4.34
CA LYS A 658 68.42 -25.50 -3.11
C LYS A 658 68.83 -26.97 -3.26
N THR A 659 69.27 -27.40 -4.44
CA THR A 659 69.76 -28.77 -4.69
C THR A 659 71.10 -28.76 -5.41
N SER A 660 72.16 -28.29 -4.73
CA SER A 660 73.53 -28.80 -4.90
C SER A 660 74.45 -28.08 -3.92
N ASN A 661 74.78 -28.71 -2.79
CA ASN A 661 76.08 -28.55 -2.13
C ASN A 661 76.25 -29.63 -1.04
N ARG A 662 76.64 -30.84 -1.47
CA ARG A 662 77.51 -31.72 -0.69
C ARG A 662 78.95 -31.32 -1.03
N LYS A 663 79.73 -30.86 -0.04
CA LYS A 663 81.21 -30.81 -0.07
C LYS A 663 81.74 -32.27 0.00
N PRO A 664 82.98 -32.61 -0.42
CA PRO A 664 84.22 -31.83 -0.25
C PRO A 664 85.30 -31.94 -1.37
N HIS A 665 86.41 -31.22 -1.13
CA HIS A 665 87.78 -31.34 -1.66
C HIS A 665 88.37 -30.23 -2.55
N SER A 666 89.51 -29.74 -2.04
CA SER A 666 90.63 -28.93 -2.54
C SER A 666 90.84 -28.81 -4.06
N LEU A 667 91.18 -27.59 -4.52
CA LEU A 667 92.52 -27.16 -4.96
C LEU A 667 92.44 -25.81 -5.71
N SER A 668 93.12 -24.80 -5.16
CA SER A 668 94.17 -24.01 -5.81
C SER A 668 94.07 -23.59 -7.30
N PHE A 669 94.29 -22.27 -7.51
CA PHE A 669 95.05 -21.61 -8.62
C PHE A 669 94.34 -20.97 -9.85
N TYR A 670 94.65 -19.67 -9.98
CA TYR A 670 94.98 -18.84 -11.17
C TYR A 670 93.94 -18.41 -12.25
N ALA A 671 93.75 -17.08 -12.27
CA ALA A 671 94.11 -16.14 -13.35
C ALA A 671 93.39 -16.11 -14.73
N TYR A 672 93.04 -14.86 -15.09
CA TYR A 672 93.14 -14.19 -16.40
C TYR A 672 92.14 -14.45 -17.54
N HIS A 673 91.27 -13.45 -17.74
CA HIS A 673 91.07 -12.65 -18.96
C HIS A 673 91.48 -13.22 -20.35
N ILE A 674 90.49 -13.35 -21.25
CA ILE A 674 90.59 -13.15 -22.72
C ILE A 674 89.25 -12.52 -23.18
N LYS A 675 89.16 -11.20 -23.48
CA LYS A 675 89.39 -10.47 -24.77
C LYS A 675 88.38 -10.85 -25.89
N LYS A 676 87.36 -10.04 -26.25
CA LYS A 676 87.29 -8.75 -27.01
C LYS A 676 87.34 -8.89 -28.55
N GLY A 677 86.37 -8.24 -29.22
CA GLY A 677 86.41 -7.76 -30.61
C GLY A 677 85.21 -8.24 -31.45
N CYS A 678 84.55 -7.48 -32.33
CA CYS A 678 84.73 -6.14 -32.91
C CYS A 678 83.49 -5.94 -33.87
N PHE A 679 82.79 -4.81 -34.03
CA PHE A 679 83.03 -3.73 -35.03
C PHE A 679 81.79 -2.77 -35.08
N LEU A 680 82.05 -1.45 -35.05
CA LEU A 680 81.51 -0.32 -35.86
C LEU A 680 80.00 -0.20 -36.25
N ASN A 681 79.39 0.97 -36.52
CA ASN A 681 79.63 2.43 -36.33
C ASN A 681 78.46 3.21 -37.00
N LYS A 682 78.20 4.46 -36.56
CA LYS A 682 77.59 5.63 -37.26
C LYS A 682 76.17 5.51 -37.89
N GLY A 683 75.29 6.49 -37.83
CA GLY A 683 75.33 7.88 -37.34
C GLY A 683 74.15 8.71 -37.88
N THR A 684 74.01 9.93 -37.35
CA THR A 684 73.31 11.15 -37.87
C THR A 684 71.78 11.10 -38.03
N THR A 685 70.98 12.05 -37.55
CA THR A 685 71.15 13.41 -36.96
C THR A 685 70.14 13.63 -35.86
#